data_AF-A0A8S4R0F7-F1
#
_entry.id   AF-A0A8S4R0F7-F1
#
_cell.length_a   1.000
_cell.length_b   1.000
_cell.length_c   1.000
_cell.angle_alpha   90.00
_cell.angle_beta   90.00
_cell.angle_gamma   90.00
#
_symmetry.space_group_name_H-M   'P 1'
#
loop_
_entity.id
_entity.type
_entity.pdbx_description
1 polymer ?
#
loop_
_entity_poly.entity_id
_entity_poly.type
_entity_poly.pdbx_seq_one_letter_code
_entity_poly.pdbx_strand_id
1 'polypeptide(L)'
;AEDSKKKVSKSVTDYESMDFKNNSKNSQDKEWNLKISCWNVDGIRAWMGKGGLDFLEYEKPNILCLQETKCSQDKLPDEVKNVPGYHAYWLASDKDGYAGVSIYTTKLAMNVQYGLQNEELDTEGRIITAEYEQFYLICTYVPNAGRKLVTLDKRLKWNEEFRKYVKELDKKKPVIICGDMNVAHKEIGRYCMIAAPLVTWAYVEQWTHTALDKVDSCPLQLDVTHPLHVEWEALAQVLDVVLSRLLQAEPRPNVAEGLRLLQRCVASEPRAPLILSLLLSFISALFVFLSCAYSQLAGPGVGSAGAELLPRVLDKIFAALVYEGTPPEDRSSRNVKNVRRHGAGLLVKLGSKYPLLLLPVFGRLHELCLNTLARPDLSALESVTLQEALLLVSNHFCCYERQSALVAQVLGDCRERWAALSPHLQSAAGLARLLGLDAPPNEDDPERAQARRTLLHALTLTLGVVKRTQVPADPDKASRGGFSAGVTPSGNPVWRNPCGAHVLPLFPAALSLARALHELHSPQAASLRYPAHARALQPPPAERRNLLGLRDEAPPAPMATPQDRMQNLLHTLHENVCGLVGAAAASLGRELFGVANLAHALAVSLLAAPEKLPDHWLRRVLRSALRPLMLHCPSAHYADVALPLMRHLAPIMLVHLNHRWEYVTSLYESGKLEEEGGSESQEVLEDMLVRHLTREHLDLLKVSLVEGGVSTEPSTDMEEETPPANPGRAPEQVSELGAIILADPIAGPAVLHTILRALTWNDSTSSLRACALALPALRAAISAHEAGGATLGAGEAAGALAAVLHALRLHGQHEANQAALLALAVQVYEALRPRFPNVASVLRAIPDVDAHDLQRLDEKLAANTNKPAKIDKSKRDLFKKITSRLIGRNVGQLFKKEVFVLNLPAMQTAQKDKPRSALDTAEGAGLEHLFNPNAPT
;
A
#
# COMPACT_ATOMS: atom_id res chain seq x y z
N ALA A 1 2.21 62.86 37.57
CA ALA A 1 1.17 61.86 37.88
C ALA A 1 -0.03 62.23 37.04
N GLU A 2 -0.47 61.46 36.06
CA GLU A 2 -0.81 60.04 36.14
C GLU A 2 -0.16 59.18 35.05
N ASP A 3 0.32 58.02 35.51
CA ASP A 3 0.74 56.85 34.73
C ASP A 3 -0.46 56.28 33.94
N SER A 4 -0.38 56.26 32.60
CA SER A 4 -1.13 55.27 31.81
C SER A 4 -0.18 54.16 31.38
N LYS A 5 0.01 53.19 32.28
CA LYS A 5 0.68 51.92 31.97
C LYS A 5 -0.01 51.28 30.76
N LYS A 6 0.63 51.33 29.58
CA LYS A 6 0.30 50.45 28.45
C LYS A 6 0.37 49.01 28.97
N LYS A 7 -0.77 48.32 29.06
CA LYS A 7 -0.82 46.89 29.35
C LYS A 7 -0.08 46.15 28.23
N VAL A 8 1.15 45.75 28.48
CA VAL A 8 1.92 44.87 27.58
C VAL A 8 1.29 43.48 27.65
N SER A 9 0.88 42.95 26.50
CA SER A 9 0.35 41.59 26.34
C SER A 9 1.42 40.55 26.75
N LYS A 10 1.02 39.46 27.42
CA LYS A 10 1.91 38.35 27.85
C LYS A 10 2.51 37.54 26.69
N SER A 11 2.18 37.86 25.43
CA SER A 11 2.65 37.17 24.23
C SER A 11 3.18 38.18 23.21
N VAL A 12 4.27 38.88 23.52
CA VAL A 12 4.98 39.66 22.50
C VAL A 12 5.72 38.67 21.60
N THR A 13 5.35 38.63 20.32
CA THR A 13 6.03 37.81 19.32
C THR A 13 7.39 38.43 19.03
N ASP A 14 8.47 37.68 19.25
CA ASP A 14 9.82 38.10 18.87
C ASP A 14 10.06 37.79 17.38
N TYR A 15 9.65 38.72 16.52
CA TYR A 15 9.80 38.60 15.07
C TYR A 15 11.27 38.54 14.62
N GLU A 16 12.22 39.10 15.39
CA GLU A 16 13.65 39.07 15.03
C GLU A 16 14.24 37.66 15.15
N SER A 17 13.67 36.82 16.03
CA SER A 17 14.08 35.42 16.21
C SER A 17 13.56 34.45 15.14
N MET A 18 12.65 34.90 14.27
CA MET A 18 11.93 34.05 13.30
C MET A 18 12.51 34.18 11.88
N ASP A 19 12.60 33.06 11.14
CA ASP A 19 13.04 33.07 9.75
C ASP A 19 11.85 33.23 8.79
N PHE A 20 11.76 34.40 8.15
CA PHE A 20 10.75 34.71 7.14
C PHE A 20 11.24 34.55 5.69
N LYS A 21 12.50 34.12 5.50
CA LYS A 21 13.08 33.92 4.17
C LYS A 21 12.52 32.67 3.53
N ASN A 22 12.06 32.79 2.30
CA ASN A 22 11.72 31.64 1.48
C ASN A 22 12.87 31.32 0.52
N ASN A 23 13.80 30.46 0.95
CA ASN A 23 14.89 29.96 0.11
C ASN A 23 14.46 28.77 -0.76
N SER A 24 13.17 28.41 -0.74
CA SER A 24 12.65 27.33 -1.54
C SER A 24 12.70 27.73 -3.00
N LYS A 25 13.08 26.80 -3.85
CA LYS A 25 13.10 26.98 -5.30
C LYS A 25 12.18 25.95 -5.92
N ASN A 26 11.58 26.29 -7.05
CA ASN A 26 10.81 25.31 -7.81
C ASN A 26 11.74 24.24 -8.43
N SER A 27 11.18 23.22 -9.06
CA SER A 27 11.94 22.15 -9.73
C SER A 27 12.87 22.64 -10.86
N GLN A 28 12.76 23.92 -11.25
CA GLN A 28 13.62 24.61 -12.21
C GLN A 28 14.65 25.54 -11.55
N ASP A 29 14.88 25.43 -10.24
CA ASP A 29 15.86 26.25 -9.48
C ASP A 29 15.53 27.76 -9.49
N LYS A 30 14.28 28.13 -9.84
CA LYS A 30 13.78 29.53 -9.79
C LYS A 30 13.15 29.81 -8.42
N GLU A 31 13.39 31.01 -7.93
CA GLU A 31 12.77 31.52 -6.72
C GLU A 31 11.27 31.75 -6.94
N TRP A 32 10.48 31.54 -5.89
CA TRP A 32 9.04 31.82 -5.93
C TRP A 32 8.81 33.33 -6.08
N ASN A 33 7.91 33.70 -7.00
CA ASN A 33 7.62 35.10 -7.33
C ASN A 33 6.29 35.61 -6.75
N LEU A 34 5.60 34.79 -5.94
CA LEU A 34 4.33 35.12 -5.30
C LEU A 34 4.24 34.47 -3.91
N LYS A 35 3.97 35.27 -2.88
CA LYS A 35 3.78 34.84 -1.50
C LYS A 35 2.35 35.17 -1.04
N ILE A 36 1.60 34.16 -0.62
CA ILE A 36 0.23 34.31 -0.12
C ILE A 36 0.17 33.84 1.33
N SER A 37 -0.30 34.68 2.23
CA SER A 37 -0.53 34.35 3.63
C SER A 37 -2.03 34.29 3.89
N CYS A 38 -2.48 33.31 4.68
CA CYS A 38 -3.89 33.13 5.04
C CYS A 38 -3.99 32.93 6.55
N TRP A 39 -4.83 33.73 7.21
CA TRP A 39 -4.92 33.71 8.67
C TRP A 39 -6.33 34.03 9.17
N ASN A 40 -6.91 33.10 9.94
CA ASN A 40 -8.04 33.41 10.81
C ASN A 40 -7.55 34.21 12.05
N VAL A 41 -7.93 35.48 12.12
CA VAL A 41 -7.41 36.42 13.13
C VAL A 41 -8.27 36.54 14.39
N ASP A 42 -9.43 35.87 14.42
CA ASP A 42 -10.38 35.90 15.55
C ASP A 42 -10.64 37.32 16.10
N GLY A 43 -10.86 38.27 15.19
CA GLY A 43 -11.10 39.68 15.48
C GLY A 43 -9.93 40.59 15.12
N ILE A 44 -10.12 41.44 14.12
CA ILE A 44 -9.08 42.31 13.56
C ILE A 44 -8.52 43.32 14.58
N ARG A 45 -9.36 43.86 15.46
CA ARG A 45 -8.92 44.82 16.50
C ARG A 45 -8.07 44.13 17.58
N ALA A 46 -8.37 42.88 17.90
CA ALA A 46 -7.57 42.10 18.85
C ALA A 46 -6.23 41.71 18.24
N TRP A 47 -6.21 41.37 16.95
CA TRP A 47 -4.98 41.13 16.19
C TRP A 47 -4.09 42.38 16.14
N MET A 48 -4.65 43.55 15.86
CA MET A 48 -3.92 44.82 15.93
C MET A 48 -3.34 45.10 17.33
N GLY A 49 -4.13 44.92 18.39
CA GLY A 49 -3.69 45.16 19.76
C GLY A 49 -2.52 44.28 20.21
N LYS A 50 -2.19 43.23 19.42
CA LYS A 50 -1.07 42.32 19.62
C LYS A 50 0.11 42.59 18.67
N GLY A 51 0.14 43.72 17.97
CA GLY A 51 1.20 44.03 17.00
C GLY A 51 0.99 43.33 15.65
N GLY A 52 -0.25 43.01 15.28
CA GLY A 52 -0.54 42.28 14.04
C GLY A 52 -0.01 42.94 12.76
N LEU A 53 0.05 44.27 12.71
CA LEU A 53 0.61 44.97 11.54
C LEU A 53 2.12 44.77 11.39
N ASP A 54 2.84 44.54 12.49
CA ASP A 54 4.28 44.27 12.47
C ASP A 54 4.58 43.02 11.61
N PHE A 55 3.68 42.03 11.61
CA PHE A 55 3.77 40.84 10.75
C PHE A 55 3.97 41.19 9.27
N LEU A 56 3.34 42.24 8.76
CA LEU A 56 3.45 42.63 7.36
C LEU A 56 4.83 43.18 7.01
N GLU A 57 5.53 43.79 7.97
CA GLU A 57 6.88 44.31 7.79
C GLU A 57 7.92 43.19 7.64
N TYR A 58 7.73 42.09 8.40
CA TYR A 58 8.62 40.94 8.37
C TYR A 58 8.26 39.93 7.27
N GLU A 59 6.98 39.52 7.19
CA GLU A 59 6.53 38.46 6.28
C GLU A 59 6.48 38.93 4.82
N LYS A 60 6.12 40.21 4.59
CA LYS A 60 5.96 40.85 3.26
C LYS A 60 5.20 39.99 2.23
N PRO A 61 3.97 39.52 2.53
CA PRO A 61 3.19 38.75 1.56
C PRO A 61 2.80 39.60 0.34
N ASN A 62 2.69 39.01 -0.84
CA ASN A 62 2.06 39.70 -1.97
C ASN A 62 0.54 39.80 -1.77
N ILE A 63 -0.06 38.78 -1.14
CA ILE A 63 -1.47 38.74 -0.82
C ILE A 63 -1.66 38.19 0.61
N LEU A 64 -2.43 38.88 1.45
CA LEU A 64 -2.81 38.46 2.79
C LEU A 64 -4.34 38.30 2.88
N CYS A 65 -4.80 37.08 3.14
CA CYS A 65 -6.20 36.73 3.34
C CYS A 65 -6.49 36.61 4.84
N LEU A 66 -7.40 37.43 5.38
CA LEU A 66 -7.82 37.34 6.77
C LEU A 66 -9.26 36.81 6.89
N GLN A 67 -9.48 35.92 7.86
CA GLN A 67 -10.79 35.39 8.22
C GLN A 67 -11.15 35.77 9.66
N GLU A 68 -12.45 35.74 9.97
CA GLU A 68 -13.01 36.18 11.26
C GLU A 68 -12.57 37.59 11.67
N THR A 69 -12.67 38.56 10.75
CA THR A 69 -12.31 39.95 11.07
C THR A 69 -13.21 40.56 12.16
N LYS A 70 -14.47 40.09 12.26
CA LYS A 70 -15.46 40.44 13.30
C LYS A 70 -15.57 41.95 13.54
N CYS A 71 -15.52 42.73 12.46
CA CYS A 71 -15.57 44.18 12.52
C CYS A 71 -16.35 44.73 11.33
N SER A 72 -17.37 45.54 11.61
CA SER A 72 -18.05 46.38 10.62
C SER A 72 -17.08 47.40 10.01
N GLN A 73 -17.33 47.76 8.75
CA GLN A 73 -16.44 48.63 7.96
C GLN A 73 -16.30 50.04 8.58
N ASP A 74 -17.35 50.56 9.20
CA ASP A 74 -17.36 51.87 9.87
C ASP A 74 -16.54 51.89 11.17
N LYS A 75 -16.25 50.72 11.74
CA LYS A 75 -15.48 50.56 12.99
C LYS A 75 -14.05 50.08 12.74
N LEU A 76 -13.64 49.94 11.48
CA LEU A 76 -12.28 49.58 11.11
C LEU A 76 -11.32 50.72 11.45
N PRO A 77 -10.25 50.47 12.21
CA PRO A 77 -9.21 51.47 12.45
C PRO A 77 -8.51 51.88 11.14
N ASP A 78 -8.12 53.15 11.05
CA ASP A 78 -7.54 53.72 9.83
C ASP A 78 -6.24 53.02 9.41
N GLU A 79 -5.46 52.53 10.38
CA GLU A 79 -4.19 51.83 10.16
C GLU A 79 -4.37 50.50 9.41
N VAL A 80 -5.52 49.86 9.60
CA VAL A 80 -5.91 48.59 8.96
C VAL A 80 -6.71 48.85 7.68
N LYS A 81 -7.42 49.97 7.62
CA LYS A 81 -8.14 50.40 6.41
C LYS A 81 -7.16 50.76 5.29
N ASN A 82 -6.04 51.40 5.63
CA ASN A 82 -5.04 51.91 4.70
C ASN A 82 -3.64 51.40 5.04
N VAL A 83 -3.40 50.11 4.82
CA VAL A 83 -2.07 49.50 5.00
C VAL A 83 -1.13 50.00 3.88
N PRO A 84 0.00 50.64 4.21
CA PRO A 84 0.93 51.15 3.19
C PRO A 84 1.40 50.05 2.22
N GLY A 85 1.27 50.29 0.91
CA GLY A 85 1.70 49.36 -0.13
C GLY A 85 0.74 48.22 -0.45
N TYR A 86 -0.44 48.17 0.20
CA TYR A 86 -1.47 47.17 -0.05
C TYR A 86 -2.81 47.81 -0.40
N HIS A 87 -3.52 47.19 -1.33
CA HIS A 87 -4.93 47.41 -1.60
C HIS A 87 -5.77 46.45 -0.77
N ALA A 88 -6.85 46.92 -0.16
CA ALA A 88 -7.67 46.12 0.73
C ALA A 88 -9.10 45.92 0.18
N TYR A 89 -9.57 44.67 0.19
CA TYR A 89 -10.96 44.30 -0.07
C TYR A 89 -11.56 43.73 1.21
N TRP A 90 -12.76 44.18 1.55
CA TRP A 90 -13.40 43.87 2.83
C TRP A 90 -14.83 43.44 2.65
N LEU A 91 -15.22 42.44 3.44
CA LEU A 91 -16.60 42.04 3.58
C LEU A 91 -16.88 41.75 5.05
N ALA A 92 -17.82 42.50 5.62
CA ALA A 92 -18.28 42.31 6.99
C ALA A 92 -19.65 41.62 6.99
N SER A 93 -19.97 40.93 8.08
CA SER A 93 -21.34 40.46 8.32
C SER A 93 -22.27 41.63 8.65
N ASP A 94 -23.54 41.52 8.26
CA ASP A 94 -24.61 42.43 8.70
C ASP A 94 -24.75 42.47 10.23
N LYS A 95 -24.38 41.37 10.90
CA LYS A 95 -24.30 41.30 12.36
C LYS A 95 -22.91 41.68 12.82
N ASP A 96 -22.79 42.86 13.43
CA ASP A 96 -21.51 43.36 13.95
C ASP A 96 -20.87 42.37 14.95
N GLY A 97 -19.56 42.19 14.82
CA GLY A 97 -18.80 41.26 15.67
C GLY A 97 -18.97 39.76 15.37
N TYR A 98 -19.76 39.38 14.35
CA TYR A 98 -20.09 37.98 14.10
C TYR A 98 -19.09 37.27 13.17
N ALA A 99 -18.91 37.77 11.94
CA ALA A 99 -18.01 37.21 10.94
C ALA A 99 -17.48 38.33 10.02
N GLY A 100 -16.56 37.97 9.14
CA GLY A 100 -16.02 38.86 8.12
C GLY A 100 -14.71 38.33 7.57
N VAL A 101 -14.39 38.73 6.34
CA VAL A 101 -13.17 38.36 5.62
C VAL A 101 -12.54 39.59 4.98
N SER A 102 -11.24 39.54 4.74
CA SER A 102 -10.54 40.60 4.00
C SER A 102 -9.38 40.06 3.18
N ILE A 103 -9.03 40.78 2.12
CA ILE A 103 -7.85 40.51 1.30
C ILE A 103 -7.04 41.80 1.21
N TYR A 104 -5.77 41.74 1.60
CA TYR A 104 -4.78 42.77 1.28
C TYR A 104 -3.89 42.27 0.15
N THR A 105 -3.63 43.10 -0.85
CA THR A 105 -2.80 42.71 -2.00
C THR A 105 -1.95 43.86 -2.48
N THR A 106 -0.69 43.59 -2.86
CA THR A 106 0.19 44.60 -3.46
C THR A 106 -0.16 44.91 -4.92
N LYS A 107 -1.06 44.13 -5.54
CA LYS A 107 -1.57 44.35 -6.90
C LYS A 107 -3.10 44.36 -6.91
N LEU A 108 -3.70 45.33 -7.61
CA LEU A 108 -5.14 45.37 -7.81
C LEU A 108 -5.63 44.11 -8.54
N ALA A 109 -6.79 43.61 -8.10
CA ALA A 109 -7.48 42.52 -8.77
C ALA A 109 -8.19 43.09 -10.00
N MET A 110 -8.29 42.29 -11.06
CA MET A 110 -9.03 42.65 -12.28
C MET A 110 -10.51 42.81 -11.99
N ASN A 111 -11.02 41.98 -11.08
CA ASN A 111 -12.40 42.00 -10.64
C ASN A 111 -12.47 41.49 -9.19
N VAL A 112 -13.41 42.00 -8.40
CA VAL A 112 -13.66 41.54 -7.04
C VAL A 112 -15.14 41.29 -6.87
N GLN A 113 -15.46 40.07 -6.43
CA GLN A 113 -16.82 39.63 -6.17
C GLN A 113 -17.00 39.32 -4.68
N TYR A 114 -18.12 39.78 -4.14
CA TYR A 114 -18.51 39.56 -2.75
C TYR A 114 -19.67 38.58 -2.71
N GLY A 115 -19.61 37.60 -1.81
CA GLY A 115 -20.66 36.59 -1.68
C GLY A 115 -20.62 35.46 -2.74
N LEU A 116 -21.47 34.47 -2.54
CA LEU A 116 -21.76 33.36 -3.47
C LEU A 116 -22.80 33.73 -4.53
N GLN A 117 -23.34 34.96 -4.49
CA GLN A 117 -24.51 35.39 -5.26
C GLN A 117 -25.78 34.65 -4.85
N ASN A 118 -25.91 34.42 -3.55
CA ASN A 118 -27.09 33.83 -2.94
C ASN A 118 -27.48 34.66 -1.72
N GLU A 119 -28.58 35.40 -1.83
CA GLU A 119 -29.05 36.35 -0.80
C GLU A 119 -29.21 35.70 0.58
N GLU A 120 -29.61 34.43 0.66
CA GLU A 120 -29.78 33.71 1.93
C GLU A 120 -28.44 33.39 2.62
N LEU A 121 -27.36 33.24 1.84
CA LEU A 121 -26.05 32.79 2.32
C LEU A 121 -25.01 33.92 2.46
N ASP A 122 -25.28 35.09 1.88
CA ASP A 122 -24.29 36.18 1.73
C ASP A 122 -24.35 37.25 2.83
N THR A 123 -25.36 37.23 3.70
CA THR A 123 -25.54 38.17 4.84
C THR A 123 -24.44 38.09 5.92
N GLU A 124 -23.68 36.99 5.94
CA GLU A 124 -22.67 36.73 6.98
C GLU A 124 -21.25 37.15 6.58
N GLY A 125 -21.08 37.72 5.38
CA GLY A 125 -19.79 38.27 4.94
C GLY A 125 -18.67 37.25 4.90
N ARG A 126 -18.93 36.07 4.33
CA ARG A 126 -18.06 34.89 4.44
C ARG A 126 -17.07 34.70 3.31
N ILE A 127 -17.21 35.39 2.18
CA ILE A 127 -16.42 35.11 0.98
C ILE A 127 -16.11 36.38 0.17
N ILE A 128 -14.84 36.53 -0.20
CA ILE A 128 -14.38 37.46 -1.23
C ILE A 128 -13.66 36.65 -2.30
N THR A 129 -14.02 36.86 -3.56
CA THR A 129 -13.33 36.31 -4.72
C THR A 129 -12.63 37.44 -5.48
N ALA A 130 -11.31 37.42 -5.52
CA ALA A 130 -10.49 38.33 -6.29
C ALA A 130 -9.97 37.63 -7.55
N GLU A 131 -10.28 38.19 -8.72
CA GLU A 131 -9.83 37.70 -10.01
C GLU A 131 -8.51 38.37 -10.40
N TYR A 132 -7.52 37.55 -10.75
CA TYR A 132 -6.27 37.97 -11.36
C TYR A 132 -6.16 37.43 -12.78
N GLU A 133 -5.14 37.89 -13.51
CA GLU A 133 -4.92 37.50 -14.90
C GLU A 133 -4.85 35.97 -15.06
N GLN A 134 -4.20 35.30 -14.11
CA GLN A 134 -3.88 33.87 -14.20
C GLN A 134 -4.70 32.96 -13.28
N PHE A 135 -5.36 33.48 -12.25
CA PHE A 135 -6.08 32.68 -11.25
C PHE A 135 -7.18 33.49 -10.55
N TYR A 136 -8.12 32.78 -9.93
CA TYR A 136 -9.01 33.33 -8.92
C TYR A 136 -8.45 33.04 -7.52
N LEU A 137 -8.54 34.03 -6.64
CA LEU A 137 -8.27 33.86 -5.21
C LEU A 137 -9.56 34.00 -4.43
N ILE A 138 -9.88 33.01 -3.61
CA ILE A 138 -11.03 33.04 -2.72
C ILE A 138 -10.53 33.13 -1.29
N CYS A 139 -10.90 34.19 -0.58
CA CYS A 139 -10.76 34.27 0.87
C CYS A 139 -12.10 33.90 1.51
N THR A 140 -12.14 32.83 2.30
CA THR A 140 -13.42 32.31 2.83
C THR A 140 -13.39 31.88 4.29
N TYR A 141 -14.50 32.10 4.99
CA TYR A 141 -14.75 31.58 6.33
C TYR A 141 -16.03 30.75 6.35
N VAL A 142 -15.90 29.42 6.32
CA VAL A 142 -17.06 28.54 6.19
C VAL A 142 -17.89 28.51 7.48
N PRO A 143 -19.22 28.32 7.42
CA PRO A 143 -20.03 28.19 8.61
C PRO A 143 -19.56 27.04 9.53
N ASN A 144 -19.33 27.37 10.80
CA ASN A 144 -19.06 26.36 11.82
C ASN A 144 -20.36 25.59 12.14
N ALA A 145 -20.28 24.27 12.35
CA ALA A 145 -21.43 23.43 12.73
C ALA A 145 -21.87 23.63 14.19
N GLY A 146 -21.07 24.34 15.00
CA GLY A 146 -21.35 24.66 16.38
C GLY A 146 -21.21 23.47 17.34
N ARG A 147 -21.22 23.75 18.64
CA ARG A 147 -21.29 22.69 19.67
C ARG A 147 -22.60 21.92 19.49
N LYS A 148 -22.53 20.58 19.52
CA LYS A 148 -23.67 19.68 19.26
C LYS A 148 -24.25 19.78 17.84
N LEU A 149 -23.49 20.28 16.86
CA LEU A 149 -23.87 20.28 15.43
C LEU A 149 -25.14 21.08 15.11
N VAL A 150 -25.51 22.06 15.94
CA VAL A 150 -26.75 22.83 15.84
C VAL A 150 -26.91 23.61 14.53
N THR A 151 -25.81 23.89 13.83
CA THR A 151 -25.82 24.62 12.54
C THR A 151 -25.35 23.74 11.37
N LEU A 152 -25.34 22.40 11.54
CA LEU A 152 -24.88 21.47 10.51
C LEU A 152 -25.69 21.56 9.23
N ASP A 153 -27.02 21.64 9.29
CA ASP A 153 -27.87 21.73 8.09
C ASP A 153 -27.57 23.00 7.28
N LYS A 154 -27.36 24.13 7.97
CA LYS A 154 -26.93 25.38 7.34
C LYS A 154 -25.56 25.24 6.68
N ARG A 155 -24.63 24.56 7.35
CA ARG A 155 -23.28 24.28 6.82
C ARG A 155 -23.33 23.40 5.58
N LEU A 156 -24.16 22.36 5.56
CA LEU A 156 -24.28 21.44 4.42
C LEU A 156 -24.78 22.17 3.17
N LYS A 157 -25.86 22.96 3.31
CA LYS A 157 -26.38 23.80 2.22
C LYS A 157 -25.33 24.78 1.69
N TRP A 158 -24.61 25.44 2.60
CA TRP A 158 -23.53 26.37 2.22
C TRP A 158 -22.39 25.65 1.48
N ASN A 159 -22.00 24.45 1.93
CA ASN A 159 -20.95 23.66 1.28
C ASN A 159 -21.33 23.24 -0.16
N GLU A 160 -22.59 22.89 -0.40
CA GLU A 160 -23.08 22.53 -1.73
C GLU A 160 -22.98 23.71 -2.70
N GLU A 161 -23.47 24.88 -2.30
CA GLU A 161 -23.39 26.11 -3.11
C GLU A 161 -21.94 26.57 -3.30
N PHE A 162 -21.11 26.54 -2.25
CA PHE A 162 -19.69 26.89 -2.36
C PHE A 162 -18.96 25.96 -3.33
N ARG A 163 -19.22 24.64 -3.26
CA ARG A 163 -18.62 23.67 -4.19
C ARG A 163 -19.04 23.94 -5.63
N LYS A 164 -20.31 24.26 -5.87
CA LYS A 164 -20.82 24.62 -7.19
C LYS A 164 -20.14 25.90 -7.71
N TYR A 165 -20.06 26.92 -6.88
CA TYR A 165 -19.41 28.20 -7.20
C TYR A 165 -17.94 28.03 -7.58
N VAL A 166 -17.15 27.29 -6.78
CA VAL A 166 -15.74 27.00 -7.08
C VAL A 166 -15.59 26.26 -8.40
N LYS A 167 -16.43 25.26 -8.68
CA LYS A 167 -16.40 24.51 -9.94
C LYS A 167 -16.66 25.39 -11.16
N GLU A 168 -17.54 26.39 -11.07
CA GLU A 168 -17.80 27.31 -12.18
C GLU A 168 -16.61 28.26 -12.43
N LEU A 169 -15.91 28.68 -11.39
CA LEU A 169 -14.70 29.48 -11.52
C LEU A 169 -13.54 28.68 -12.12
N ASP A 170 -13.35 27.44 -11.66
CA ASP A 170 -12.26 26.55 -12.08
C ASP A 170 -12.35 26.15 -13.56
N LYS A 171 -13.56 26.19 -14.16
CA LYS A 171 -13.74 26.06 -15.61
C LYS A 171 -13.07 27.19 -16.41
N LYS A 172 -12.87 28.36 -15.79
CA LYS A 172 -12.35 29.57 -16.45
C LYS A 172 -10.86 29.76 -16.16
N LYS A 173 -10.46 29.73 -14.89
CA LYS A 173 -9.07 29.90 -14.42
C LYS A 173 -8.87 29.07 -13.15
N PRO A 174 -7.63 28.63 -12.86
CA PRO A 174 -7.32 27.96 -11.59
C PRO A 174 -7.81 28.77 -10.38
N VAL A 175 -8.32 28.07 -9.36
CA VAL A 175 -8.83 28.68 -8.14
C VAL A 175 -7.91 28.35 -6.96
N ILE A 176 -7.47 29.38 -6.24
CA ILE A 176 -6.75 29.27 -4.97
C ILE A 176 -7.74 29.62 -3.85
N ILE A 177 -7.98 28.69 -2.94
CA ILE A 177 -8.87 28.90 -1.79
C ILE A 177 -8.01 29.10 -0.53
N CYS A 178 -8.03 30.31 -0.01
CA CYS A 178 -7.51 30.71 1.29
C CYS A 178 -8.66 30.72 2.30
N GLY A 179 -8.96 29.56 2.87
CA GLY A 179 -10.14 29.39 3.71
C GLY A 179 -9.88 28.71 5.05
N ASP A 180 -10.56 29.19 6.08
CA ASP A 180 -10.79 28.38 7.27
C ASP A 180 -12.00 27.47 7.02
N MET A 181 -11.71 26.19 6.83
CA MET A 181 -12.67 25.17 6.44
C MET A 181 -13.36 24.50 7.63
N ASN A 182 -12.90 24.73 8.88
CA ASN A 182 -13.44 24.06 10.06
C ASN A 182 -13.57 22.50 9.92
N VAL A 183 -12.72 21.86 9.10
CA VAL A 183 -12.67 20.41 8.84
C VAL A 183 -11.22 19.96 8.78
N ALA A 184 -10.90 18.81 9.38
CA ALA A 184 -9.65 18.10 9.16
C ALA A 184 -9.85 16.96 8.15
N HIS A 185 -8.97 16.85 7.14
CA HIS A 185 -9.11 15.92 6.02
C HIS A 185 -8.54 14.50 6.29
N LYS A 186 -7.65 14.31 7.27
CA LYS A 186 -6.93 13.04 7.56
C LYS A 186 -7.03 12.60 9.04
N GLU A 187 -6.42 11.46 9.40
CA GLU A 187 -6.41 10.73 10.70
C GLU A 187 -6.08 11.57 11.96
N ILE A 188 -6.88 12.59 12.23
CA ILE A 188 -6.68 13.52 13.34
C ILE A 188 -6.85 12.85 14.69
N GLY A 189 -7.60 11.73 14.78
CA GLY A 189 -7.83 11.02 16.03
C GLY A 189 -6.54 10.61 16.75
N ARG A 190 -5.51 10.17 15.99
CA ARG A 190 -4.18 9.85 16.55
C ARG A 190 -3.51 11.09 17.14
N TYR A 191 -3.58 12.22 16.42
CA TYR A 191 -3.02 13.49 16.86
C TYR A 191 -3.78 14.09 18.05
N CYS A 192 -5.10 14.01 18.07
CA CYS A 192 -5.93 14.45 19.20
C CYS A 192 -5.54 13.72 20.49
N MET A 193 -5.31 12.41 20.40
CA MET A 193 -4.88 11.62 21.57
C MET A 193 -3.52 12.06 22.11
N ILE A 194 -2.63 12.57 21.26
CA ILE A 194 -1.32 13.09 21.68
C ILE A 194 -1.44 14.53 22.18
N ALA A 195 -2.19 15.38 21.48
CA ALA A 195 -2.29 16.80 21.75
C ALA A 195 -3.19 17.14 22.96
N ALA A 196 -4.28 16.40 23.13
CA ALA A 196 -5.23 16.56 24.24
C ALA A 196 -5.76 15.20 24.73
N PRO A 197 -4.92 14.37 25.37
CA PRO A 197 -5.27 12.98 25.70
C PRO A 197 -6.53 12.83 26.55
N LEU A 198 -6.62 13.59 27.66
CA LEU A 198 -7.72 13.45 28.62
C LEU A 198 -9.05 13.91 28.05
N VAL A 199 -9.04 15.00 27.27
CA VAL A 199 -10.25 15.51 26.61
C VAL A 199 -10.73 14.53 25.53
N THR A 200 -9.79 14.04 24.73
CA THR A 200 -10.09 13.04 23.68
C THR A 200 -10.64 11.77 24.31
N TRP A 201 -9.99 11.25 25.35
CA TRP A 201 -10.45 10.07 26.06
C TRP A 201 -11.83 10.27 26.68
N ALA A 202 -12.07 11.37 27.39
CA ALA A 202 -13.36 11.63 28.03
C ALA A 202 -14.52 11.62 27.02
N TYR A 203 -14.33 12.18 25.82
CA TYR A 203 -15.33 12.13 24.76
C TYR A 203 -15.58 10.71 24.26
N VAL A 204 -14.51 9.96 23.99
CA VAL A 204 -14.59 8.59 23.48
C VAL A 204 -15.20 7.64 24.52
N GLU A 205 -14.82 7.79 25.78
CA GLU A 205 -15.37 7.05 26.92
C GLU A 205 -16.88 7.32 27.06
N GLN A 206 -17.29 8.58 27.06
CA GLN A 206 -18.70 8.96 27.16
C GLN A 206 -19.52 8.44 25.97
N TRP A 207 -18.98 8.53 24.74
CA TRP A 207 -19.64 8.00 23.55
C TRP A 207 -19.80 6.48 23.65
N THR A 208 -18.76 5.78 24.12
CA THR A 208 -18.81 4.32 24.33
C THR A 208 -19.87 3.94 25.36
N HIS A 209 -19.96 4.66 26.48
CA HIS A 209 -21.02 4.45 27.45
C HIS A 209 -22.42 4.63 26.84
N THR A 210 -22.61 5.68 26.06
CA THR A 210 -23.89 6.00 25.40
C THR A 210 -24.27 4.93 24.37
N ALA A 211 -23.30 4.41 23.63
CA ALA A 211 -23.53 3.33 22.67
C ALA A 211 -23.94 2.03 23.39
N LEU A 212 -23.27 1.70 24.50
CA LEU A 212 -23.59 0.52 25.31
C LEU A 212 -24.98 0.60 25.95
N ASP A 213 -25.48 1.80 26.31
CA ASP A 213 -26.84 1.98 26.85
C ASP A 213 -27.94 1.64 25.83
N LYS A 214 -27.62 1.65 24.53
CA LYS A 214 -28.56 1.33 23.44
C LYS A 214 -28.65 -0.17 23.12
N VAL A 215 -27.80 -1.01 23.71
CA VAL A 215 -27.69 -2.44 23.33
C VAL A 215 -29.01 -3.20 23.51
N ASP A 216 -29.71 -2.98 24.62
CA ASP A 216 -30.97 -3.68 24.92
C ASP A 216 -32.11 -3.26 23.98
N SER A 217 -32.01 -2.07 23.38
CA SER A 217 -32.96 -1.55 22.40
C SER A 217 -32.64 -1.96 20.94
N CYS A 218 -31.58 -2.74 20.74
CA CYS A 218 -31.10 -3.11 19.42
C CYS A 218 -32.04 -4.12 18.72
N PRO A 219 -32.45 -3.86 17.46
CA PRO A 219 -33.16 -4.84 16.65
C PRO A 219 -32.31 -6.10 16.44
N LEU A 220 -32.97 -7.26 16.32
CA LEU A 220 -32.29 -8.55 16.04
C LEU A 220 -31.67 -8.58 14.63
N GLN A 221 -32.33 -7.94 13.67
CA GLN A 221 -31.88 -7.86 12.27
C GLN A 221 -31.51 -6.42 11.95
N LEU A 222 -30.24 -6.24 11.60
CA LEU A 222 -29.64 -4.98 11.19
C LEU A 222 -28.89 -5.22 9.88
N ASP A 223 -28.93 -4.24 9.00
CA ASP A 223 -28.01 -4.14 7.87
C ASP A 223 -26.91 -3.12 8.17
N VAL A 224 -25.93 -3.05 7.26
CA VAL A 224 -24.77 -2.15 7.40
C VAL A 224 -25.13 -0.67 7.28
N THR A 225 -26.32 -0.35 6.75
CA THR A 225 -26.80 1.03 6.57
C THR A 225 -27.60 1.55 7.77
N HIS A 226 -27.99 0.67 8.70
CA HIS A 226 -28.78 1.07 9.85
C HIS A 226 -28.01 2.07 10.74
N PRO A 227 -28.63 3.18 11.21
CA PRO A 227 -27.93 4.23 11.96
C PRO A 227 -27.16 3.74 13.19
N LEU A 228 -27.72 2.77 13.92
CA LEU A 228 -27.04 2.14 15.06
C LEU A 228 -25.76 1.39 14.66
N HIS A 229 -25.77 0.69 13.52
CA HIS A 229 -24.59 0.00 13.01
C HIS A 229 -23.51 1.01 12.63
N VAL A 230 -23.89 2.05 11.86
CA VAL A 230 -22.97 3.12 11.43
C VAL A 230 -22.37 3.85 12.63
N GLU A 231 -23.15 4.13 13.68
CA GLU A 231 -22.65 4.73 14.93
C GLU A 231 -21.61 3.83 15.60
N TRP A 232 -21.90 2.54 15.76
CA TRP A 232 -20.99 1.58 16.40
C TRP A 232 -19.73 1.32 15.57
N GLU A 233 -19.84 1.31 14.24
CA GLU A 233 -18.72 1.15 13.33
C GLU A 233 -17.79 2.36 13.40
N ALA A 234 -18.35 3.57 13.37
CA ALA A 234 -17.59 4.81 13.55
C ALA A 234 -16.88 4.82 14.92
N LEU A 235 -17.59 4.45 15.98
CA LEU A 235 -17.02 4.38 17.32
C LEU A 235 -15.91 3.31 17.42
N ALA A 236 -16.06 2.14 16.79
CA ALA A 236 -15.03 1.09 16.77
C ALA A 236 -13.73 1.61 16.15
N GLN A 237 -13.83 2.33 15.03
CA GLN A 237 -12.69 2.95 14.35
C GLN A 237 -12.06 4.03 15.24
N VAL A 238 -12.87 4.89 15.86
CA VAL A 238 -12.37 5.95 16.76
C VAL A 238 -11.65 5.36 17.96
N LEU A 239 -12.21 4.32 18.59
CA LEU A 239 -11.59 3.61 19.72
C LEU A 239 -10.23 3.02 19.33
N ASP A 240 -10.14 2.30 18.21
CA ASP A 240 -8.89 1.69 17.75
C ASP A 240 -7.83 2.77 17.46
N VAL A 241 -8.22 3.84 16.75
CA VAL A 241 -7.35 4.97 16.41
C VAL A 241 -6.83 5.68 17.66
N VAL A 242 -7.70 6.07 18.58
CA VAL A 242 -7.33 6.81 19.79
C VAL A 242 -6.49 5.93 20.72
N LEU A 243 -6.94 4.69 21.00
CA LEU A 243 -6.23 3.81 21.93
C LEU A 243 -4.93 3.24 21.37
N SER A 244 -4.72 3.25 20.04
CA SER A 244 -3.43 2.91 19.43
C SER A 244 -2.28 3.80 19.93
N ARG A 245 -2.58 5.02 20.41
CA ARG A 245 -1.60 5.99 20.92
C ARG A 245 -1.62 6.18 22.43
N LEU A 246 -2.39 5.36 23.17
CA LEU A 246 -2.54 5.50 24.62
C LEU A 246 -1.21 5.50 25.38
N LEU A 247 -0.28 4.63 25.00
CA LEU A 247 1.03 4.52 25.69
C LEU A 247 1.92 5.76 25.46
N GLN A 248 1.72 6.48 24.36
CA GLN A 248 2.47 7.69 23.96
C GLN A 248 1.85 8.98 24.52
N ALA A 249 0.69 8.90 25.17
CA ALA A 249 -0.09 10.06 25.57
C ALA A 249 0.31 10.56 26.96
N GLU A 250 0.51 11.88 27.09
CA GLU A 250 0.88 12.55 28.34
C GLU A 250 0.02 13.82 28.55
N PRO A 251 -0.73 13.94 29.67
CA PRO A 251 -0.95 12.92 30.70
C PRO A 251 -1.83 11.77 30.19
N ARG A 252 -1.57 10.55 30.69
CA ARG A 252 -2.30 9.35 30.27
C ARG A 252 -3.69 9.25 30.92
N PRO A 253 -4.72 8.79 30.19
CA PRO A 253 -6.00 8.38 30.76
C PRO A 253 -5.89 7.40 31.93
N ASN A 254 -6.87 7.44 32.84
CA ASN A 254 -6.89 6.59 34.02
C ASN A 254 -7.12 5.11 33.65
N VAL A 255 -6.20 4.24 34.05
CA VAL A 255 -6.26 2.81 33.75
C VAL A 255 -7.49 2.14 34.39
N ALA A 256 -7.86 2.54 35.61
CA ALA A 256 -9.01 1.94 36.30
C ALA A 256 -10.35 2.27 35.61
N GLU A 257 -10.48 3.47 35.05
CA GLU A 257 -11.67 3.86 34.26
C GLU A 257 -11.74 3.05 32.96
N GLY A 258 -10.62 2.94 32.23
CA GLY A 258 -10.53 2.08 31.05
C GLY A 258 -10.88 0.61 31.33
N LEU A 259 -10.44 0.05 32.47
CA LEU A 259 -10.81 -1.31 32.89
C LEU A 259 -12.31 -1.45 33.21
N ARG A 260 -12.93 -0.45 33.85
CA ARG A 260 -14.37 -0.46 34.11
C ARG A 260 -15.18 -0.42 32.82
N LEU A 261 -14.76 0.39 31.84
CA LEU A 261 -15.40 0.42 30.52
C LEU A 261 -15.27 -0.93 29.82
N LEU A 262 -14.08 -1.55 29.85
CA LEU A 262 -13.87 -2.90 29.32
C LEU A 262 -14.76 -3.94 30.01
N GLN A 263 -14.88 -3.89 31.35
CA GLN A 263 -15.78 -4.76 32.10
C GLN A 263 -17.23 -4.59 31.66
N ARG A 264 -17.67 -3.36 31.37
CA ARG A 264 -19.02 -3.09 30.85
C ARG A 264 -19.21 -3.65 29.43
N CYS A 265 -18.20 -3.55 28.56
CA CYS A 265 -18.24 -4.20 27.24
C CYS A 265 -18.37 -5.72 27.35
N VAL A 266 -17.61 -6.35 28.26
CA VAL A 266 -17.65 -7.81 28.48
C VAL A 266 -19.02 -8.27 28.99
N ALA A 267 -19.64 -7.48 29.88
CA ALA A 267 -20.96 -7.77 30.44
C ALA A 267 -22.12 -7.56 29.46
N SER A 268 -21.92 -6.81 28.37
CA SER A 268 -22.96 -6.51 27.38
C SER A 268 -23.27 -7.71 26.48
N GLU A 269 -24.54 -8.02 26.23
CA GLU A 269 -24.97 -9.17 25.42
C GLU A 269 -25.83 -8.76 24.20
N PRO A 270 -25.22 -8.14 23.17
CA PRO A 270 -25.95 -7.78 21.96
C PRO A 270 -26.45 -9.03 21.23
N ARG A 271 -27.74 -9.06 20.89
CA ARG A 271 -28.36 -10.18 20.16
C ARG A 271 -28.09 -10.15 18.66
N ALA A 272 -27.79 -8.97 18.10
CA ALA A 272 -27.51 -8.79 16.69
C ALA A 272 -26.04 -9.14 16.36
N PRO A 273 -25.77 -10.02 15.37
CA PRO A 273 -24.40 -10.43 15.05
C PRO A 273 -23.48 -9.25 14.69
N LEU A 274 -23.96 -8.28 13.90
CA LEU A 274 -23.14 -7.13 13.49
C LEU A 274 -22.67 -6.30 14.69
N ILE A 275 -23.55 -6.07 15.66
CA ILE A 275 -23.21 -5.33 16.89
C ILE A 275 -22.29 -6.15 17.79
N LEU A 276 -22.48 -7.48 17.88
CA LEU A 276 -21.54 -8.33 18.61
C LEU A 276 -20.14 -8.29 17.98
N SER A 277 -20.05 -8.27 16.65
CA SER A 277 -18.77 -8.08 15.94
C SER A 277 -18.11 -6.75 16.35
N LEU A 278 -18.85 -5.64 16.35
CA LEU A 278 -18.33 -4.33 16.72
C LEU A 278 -17.95 -4.25 18.22
N LEU A 279 -18.68 -4.95 19.08
CA LEU A 279 -18.33 -5.09 20.49
C LEU A 279 -16.98 -5.82 20.67
N LEU A 280 -16.68 -6.84 19.85
CA LEU A 280 -15.35 -7.47 19.83
C LEU A 280 -14.25 -6.47 19.43
N SER A 281 -14.53 -5.54 18.51
CA SER A 281 -13.60 -4.44 18.19
C SER A 281 -13.38 -3.52 19.38
N PHE A 282 -14.43 -3.19 20.15
CA PHE A 282 -14.31 -2.37 21.36
C PHE A 282 -13.42 -3.07 22.39
N ILE A 283 -13.68 -4.37 22.64
CA ILE A 283 -12.87 -5.21 23.54
C ILE A 283 -11.41 -5.24 23.07
N SER A 284 -11.18 -5.39 21.76
CA SER A 284 -9.84 -5.38 21.16
C SER A 284 -9.08 -4.08 21.43
N ALA A 285 -9.73 -2.93 21.22
CA ALA A 285 -9.14 -1.61 21.41
C ALA A 285 -8.85 -1.34 22.90
N LEU A 286 -9.82 -1.64 23.78
CA LEU A 286 -9.71 -1.45 25.24
C LEU A 286 -8.74 -2.42 25.92
N PHE A 287 -8.34 -3.50 25.25
CA PHE A 287 -7.40 -4.49 25.81
C PHE A 287 -6.05 -3.88 26.26
N VAL A 288 -5.65 -2.73 25.67
CA VAL A 288 -4.46 -2.00 26.09
C VAL A 288 -4.48 -1.62 27.59
N PHE A 289 -5.65 -1.39 28.17
CA PHE A 289 -5.78 -1.08 29.60
C PHE A 289 -5.46 -2.29 30.50
N LEU A 290 -5.78 -3.52 30.06
CA LEU A 290 -5.33 -4.73 30.74
C LEU A 290 -3.80 -4.83 30.73
N SER A 291 -3.17 -4.54 29.60
CA SER A 291 -1.71 -4.50 29.52
C SER A 291 -1.10 -3.45 30.45
N CYS A 292 -1.74 -2.27 30.57
CA CYS A 292 -1.30 -1.23 31.51
C CYS A 292 -1.43 -1.68 32.97
N ALA A 293 -2.53 -2.37 33.32
CA ALA A 293 -2.79 -2.85 34.68
C ALA A 293 -1.74 -3.86 35.18
N TYR A 294 -1.21 -4.69 34.28
CA TYR A 294 -0.17 -5.68 34.59
C TYR A 294 1.25 -5.13 34.61
N SER A 295 1.45 -3.96 34.01
CA SER A 295 2.73 -3.24 34.12
C SER A 295 2.77 -2.44 35.43
N GLN A 296 3.96 -2.15 35.97
CA GLN A 296 4.15 -1.32 37.19
C GLN A 296 3.65 0.13 37.06
N LEU A 297 2.97 0.46 35.97
CA LEU A 297 2.42 1.78 35.64
C LEU A 297 1.05 2.04 36.30
N ALA A 298 0.49 1.07 37.03
CA ALA A 298 -0.83 1.18 37.63
C ALA A 298 -0.77 1.38 39.16
N GLY A 299 -1.64 2.24 39.69
CA GLY A 299 -1.75 2.50 41.14
C GLY A 299 -2.20 1.28 41.96
N PRO A 300 -2.27 1.40 43.30
CA PRO A 300 -2.59 0.28 44.20
C PRO A 300 -3.93 -0.40 43.84
N GLY A 301 -3.95 -1.74 43.75
CA GLY A 301 -5.18 -2.53 43.52
C GLY A 301 -5.64 -2.67 42.07
N VAL A 302 -5.01 -1.98 41.10
CA VAL A 302 -5.40 -2.07 39.68
C VAL A 302 -4.94 -3.38 39.03
N GLY A 303 -3.80 -3.93 39.46
CA GLY A 303 -3.28 -5.20 38.94
C GLY A 303 -4.18 -6.40 39.24
N SER A 304 -4.82 -6.46 40.42
CA SER A 304 -5.75 -7.54 40.76
C SER A 304 -7.03 -7.47 39.95
N ALA A 305 -7.58 -6.26 39.75
CA ALA A 305 -8.76 -6.06 38.90
C ALA A 305 -8.49 -6.48 37.44
N GLY A 306 -7.30 -6.18 36.91
CA GLY A 306 -6.88 -6.67 35.59
C GLY A 306 -6.80 -8.19 35.53
N ALA A 307 -6.28 -8.83 36.57
CA ALA A 307 -6.14 -10.29 36.63
C ALA A 307 -7.46 -11.04 36.72
N GLU A 308 -8.46 -10.48 37.41
CA GLU A 308 -9.82 -11.04 37.47
C GLU A 308 -10.59 -10.83 36.16
N LEU A 309 -10.30 -9.75 35.43
CA LEU A 309 -11.04 -9.40 34.20
C LEU A 309 -10.56 -10.18 32.97
N LEU A 310 -9.26 -10.50 32.87
CA LEU A 310 -8.69 -11.20 31.71
C LEU A 310 -9.41 -12.51 31.38
N PRO A 311 -9.70 -13.43 32.33
CA PRO A 311 -10.43 -14.65 32.02
C PRO A 311 -11.85 -14.39 31.49
N ARG A 312 -12.54 -13.37 32.00
CA ARG A 312 -13.90 -13.00 31.52
C ARG A 312 -13.87 -12.45 30.10
N VAL A 313 -12.82 -11.72 29.73
CA VAL A 313 -12.60 -11.27 28.35
C VAL A 313 -12.43 -12.46 27.43
N LEU A 314 -11.61 -13.45 27.82
CA LEU A 314 -11.44 -14.68 27.04
C LEU A 314 -12.77 -15.42 26.88
N ASP A 315 -13.51 -15.63 27.96
CA ASP A 315 -14.83 -16.28 27.91
C ASP A 315 -15.79 -15.58 26.94
N LYS A 316 -15.80 -14.24 26.93
CA LYS A 316 -16.63 -13.45 26.00
C LYS A 316 -16.24 -13.68 24.54
N ILE A 317 -14.94 -13.74 24.25
CA ILE A 317 -14.44 -13.97 22.89
C ILE A 317 -14.80 -15.39 22.42
N PHE A 318 -14.60 -16.40 23.27
CA PHE A 318 -14.98 -17.78 22.97
C PHE A 318 -16.50 -17.94 22.83
N ALA A 319 -17.30 -17.27 23.67
CA ALA A 319 -18.75 -17.27 23.52
C ALA A 319 -19.20 -16.68 22.16
N ALA A 320 -18.56 -15.61 21.68
CA ALA A 320 -18.84 -15.04 20.36
C ALA A 320 -18.38 -15.93 19.20
N LEU A 321 -17.27 -16.66 19.38
CA LEU A 321 -16.75 -17.63 18.43
C LEU A 321 -17.67 -18.85 18.26
N VAL A 322 -18.31 -19.28 19.35
CA VAL A 322 -19.27 -20.38 19.31
C VAL A 322 -20.65 -19.89 18.86
N TYR A 323 -21.04 -18.69 19.32
CA TYR A 323 -22.32 -18.05 19.05
C TYR A 323 -23.51 -18.96 19.43
N GLU A 324 -23.64 -19.29 20.72
CA GLU A 324 -24.73 -20.12 21.24
C GLU A 324 -26.03 -19.32 21.43
N GLY A 325 -27.19 -19.97 21.27
CA GLY A 325 -28.51 -19.37 21.54
C GLY A 325 -29.40 -19.06 20.33
N THR A 326 -28.91 -19.22 19.09
CA THR A 326 -29.75 -19.15 17.87
C THR A 326 -30.03 -20.54 17.28
N PRO A 327 -31.17 -20.73 16.59
CA PRO A 327 -31.48 -21.95 15.84
C PRO A 327 -30.35 -22.30 14.85
N PRO A 328 -30.10 -23.59 14.57
CA PRO A 328 -29.03 -24.02 13.66
C PRO A 328 -29.10 -23.38 12.27
N GLU A 329 -30.31 -23.09 11.79
CA GLU A 329 -30.59 -22.49 10.48
C GLU A 329 -29.96 -21.08 10.36
N ASP A 330 -30.03 -20.28 11.42
CA ASP A 330 -29.52 -18.90 11.48
C ASP A 330 -27.99 -18.82 11.68
N ARG A 331 -27.37 -19.88 12.22
CA ARG A 331 -25.91 -19.96 12.43
C ARG A 331 -25.12 -20.03 11.12
N SER A 332 -25.79 -20.39 10.03
CA SER A 332 -25.20 -20.48 8.70
C SER A 332 -25.07 -19.12 7.99
N SER A 333 -25.70 -18.07 8.53
CA SER A 333 -25.72 -16.73 7.94
C SER A 333 -24.32 -16.11 7.82
N ARG A 334 -24.15 -15.25 6.81
CA ARG A 334 -22.87 -14.55 6.56
C ARG A 334 -22.44 -13.71 7.77
N ASN A 335 -23.38 -13.06 8.44
CA ASN A 335 -23.09 -12.19 9.57
C ASN A 335 -22.62 -13.00 10.79
N VAL A 336 -23.23 -14.15 11.08
CA VAL A 336 -22.75 -15.04 12.16
C VAL A 336 -21.37 -15.59 11.84
N LYS A 337 -21.13 -16.06 10.61
CA LYS A 337 -19.78 -16.49 10.18
C LYS A 337 -18.74 -15.39 10.34
N ASN A 338 -19.09 -14.13 10.06
CA ASN A 338 -18.19 -12.99 10.27
C ASN A 338 -17.87 -12.77 11.74
N VAL A 339 -18.85 -12.84 12.65
CA VAL A 339 -18.63 -12.73 14.11
C VAL A 339 -17.72 -13.83 14.60
N ARG A 340 -17.99 -15.09 14.22
CA ARG A 340 -17.19 -16.24 14.64
C ARG A 340 -15.74 -16.10 14.18
N ARG A 341 -15.54 -15.72 12.91
CA ARG A 341 -14.21 -15.39 12.36
C ARG A 341 -13.54 -14.23 13.09
N HIS A 342 -14.29 -13.19 13.45
CA HIS A 342 -13.77 -12.07 14.22
C HIS A 342 -13.32 -12.53 15.62
N GLY A 343 -14.08 -13.38 16.31
CA GLY A 343 -13.66 -13.98 17.59
C GLY A 343 -12.33 -14.73 17.49
N ALA A 344 -12.18 -15.61 16.50
CA ALA A 344 -10.92 -16.33 16.26
C ALA A 344 -9.78 -15.37 15.88
N GLY A 345 -10.02 -14.42 14.98
CA GLY A 345 -9.04 -13.42 14.56
C GLY A 345 -8.59 -12.49 15.69
N LEU A 346 -9.50 -12.18 16.63
CA LEU A 346 -9.18 -11.40 17.82
C LEU A 346 -8.20 -12.17 18.72
N LEU A 347 -8.36 -13.48 18.91
CA LEU A 347 -7.39 -14.28 19.66
C LEU A 347 -6.00 -14.27 19.03
N VAL A 348 -5.91 -14.29 17.69
CA VAL A 348 -4.64 -14.11 16.96
C VAL A 348 -4.05 -12.72 17.21
N LYS A 349 -4.85 -11.65 17.12
CA LYS A 349 -4.41 -10.27 17.39
C LYS A 349 -3.88 -10.13 18.83
N LEU A 350 -4.60 -10.70 19.80
CA LEU A 350 -4.19 -10.69 21.21
C LEU A 350 -2.92 -11.52 21.45
N GLY A 351 -2.83 -12.72 20.89
CA GLY A 351 -1.65 -13.58 20.98
C GLY A 351 -0.40 -12.96 20.37
N SER A 352 -0.56 -12.17 19.29
CA SER A 352 0.55 -11.44 18.69
C SER A 352 0.93 -10.18 19.44
N LYS A 353 -0.04 -9.39 19.95
CA LYS A 353 0.22 -8.06 20.53
C LYS A 353 0.50 -8.12 22.04
N TYR A 354 -0.11 -9.06 22.76
CA TYR A 354 0.00 -9.19 24.21
C TYR A 354 0.33 -10.62 24.68
N PRO A 355 1.32 -11.31 24.07
CA PRO A 355 1.63 -12.70 24.40
C PRO A 355 2.02 -12.91 25.86
N LEU A 356 2.78 -11.97 26.45
CA LEU A 356 3.24 -12.05 27.84
C LEU A 356 2.08 -11.93 28.85
N LEU A 357 0.98 -11.27 28.47
CA LEU A 357 -0.22 -11.18 29.30
C LEU A 357 -1.04 -12.49 29.24
N LEU A 358 -1.03 -13.18 28.10
CA LEU A 358 -1.74 -14.45 27.92
C LEU A 358 -0.95 -15.66 28.45
N LEU A 359 0.37 -15.57 28.52
CA LEU A 359 1.25 -16.65 28.91
C LEU A 359 0.92 -17.28 30.30
N PRO A 360 0.65 -16.51 31.37
CA PRO A 360 0.30 -17.07 32.68
C PRO A 360 -1.02 -17.85 32.67
N VAL A 361 -1.94 -17.51 31.77
CA VAL A 361 -3.25 -18.18 31.62
C VAL A 361 -3.28 -19.14 30.43
N PHE A 362 -2.13 -19.49 29.85
CA PHE A 362 -2.03 -20.33 28.66
C PHE A 362 -2.72 -21.68 28.83
N GLY A 363 -2.65 -22.30 30.03
CA GLY A 363 -3.32 -23.58 30.29
C GLY A 363 -4.83 -23.51 30.05
N ARG A 364 -5.49 -22.46 30.57
CA ARG A 364 -6.92 -22.22 30.35
C ARG A 364 -7.23 -21.86 28.89
N LEU A 365 -6.41 -21.00 28.28
CA LEU A 365 -6.56 -20.66 26.85
C LEU A 365 -6.49 -21.91 25.97
N HIS A 366 -5.55 -22.81 26.27
CA HIS A 366 -5.37 -24.07 25.57
C HIS A 366 -6.59 -24.99 25.73
N GLU A 367 -7.12 -25.14 26.94
CA GLU A 367 -8.32 -25.93 27.20
C GLU A 367 -9.56 -25.38 26.46
N LEU A 368 -9.78 -24.06 26.50
CA LEU A 368 -10.88 -23.41 25.77
C LEU A 368 -10.76 -23.63 24.25
N CYS A 369 -9.54 -23.54 23.71
CA CYS A 369 -9.28 -23.87 22.30
C CYS A 369 -9.60 -25.33 21.99
N LEU A 370 -9.14 -26.30 22.80
CA LEU A 370 -9.42 -27.72 22.59
C LEU A 370 -10.91 -28.03 22.64
N ASN A 371 -11.64 -27.47 23.61
CA ASN A 371 -13.08 -27.63 23.73
C ASN A 371 -13.82 -27.06 22.51
N THR A 372 -13.35 -25.94 21.97
CA THR A 372 -13.94 -25.33 20.76
C THR A 372 -13.59 -26.14 19.50
N LEU A 373 -12.36 -26.65 19.39
CA LEU A 373 -11.90 -27.46 18.26
C LEU A 373 -12.59 -28.83 18.20
N ALA A 374 -13.06 -29.36 19.33
CA ALA A 374 -13.83 -30.61 19.40
C ALA A 374 -15.24 -30.48 18.81
N ARG A 375 -15.71 -29.26 18.50
CA ARG A 375 -17.06 -29.04 17.97
C ARG A 375 -17.14 -29.37 16.47
N PRO A 376 -18.20 -30.08 16.04
CA PRO A 376 -18.34 -30.49 14.64
C PRO A 376 -18.71 -29.35 13.68
N ASP A 377 -19.22 -28.22 14.20
CA ASP A 377 -19.71 -27.09 13.42
C ASP A 377 -18.65 -26.02 13.11
N LEU A 378 -17.38 -26.27 13.48
CA LEU A 378 -16.30 -25.33 13.26
C LEU A 378 -15.79 -25.40 11.82
N SER A 379 -15.68 -24.25 11.15
CA SER A 379 -15.10 -24.19 9.81
C SER A 379 -13.59 -24.42 9.84
N ALA A 380 -13.03 -24.89 8.72
CA ALA A 380 -11.58 -25.09 8.59
C ALA A 380 -10.79 -23.81 8.89
N LEU A 381 -11.29 -22.65 8.46
CA LEU A 381 -10.63 -21.36 8.73
C LEU A 381 -10.65 -21.01 10.22
N GLU A 382 -11.79 -21.15 10.90
CA GLU A 382 -11.90 -20.91 12.35
C GLU A 382 -10.98 -21.86 13.14
N SER A 383 -10.98 -23.14 12.76
CA SER A 383 -10.10 -24.18 13.33
C SER A 383 -8.62 -23.79 13.24
N VAL A 384 -8.15 -23.43 12.04
CA VAL A 384 -6.75 -23.03 11.85
C VAL A 384 -6.43 -21.74 12.59
N THR A 385 -7.32 -20.75 12.55
CA THR A 385 -7.10 -19.44 13.20
C THR A 385 -6.96 -19.57 14.72
N LEU A 386 -7.74 -20.46 15.36
CA LEU A 386 -7.59 -20.74 16.81
C LEU A 386 -6.25 -21.38 17.15
N GLN A 387 -5.81 -22.31 16.31
CA GLN A 387 -4.52 -22.98 16.50
C GLN A 387 -3.36 -22.01 16.27
N GLU A 388 -3.47 -21.09 15.31
CA GLU A 388 -2.51 -19.98 15.13
C GLU A 388 -2.38 -19.11 16.39
N ALA A 389 -3.48 -18.82 17.08
CA ALA A 389 -3.45 -18.04 18.32
C ALA A 389 -2.66 -18.75 19.43
N LEU A 390 -2.79 -20.08 19.55
CA LEU A 390 -2.01 -20.87 20.51
C LEU A 390 -0.52 -20.82 20.18
N LEU A 391 -0.16 -20.96 18.91
CA LEU A 391 1.23 -20.92 18.45
C LEU A 391 1.89 -19.57 18.76
N LEU A 392 1.18 -18.46 18.53
CA LEU A 392 1.69 -17.11 18.80
C LEU A 392 2.05 -16.91 20.28
N VAL A 393 1.20 -17.37 21.20
CA VAL A 393 1.52 -17.30 22.64
C VAL A 393 2.65 -18.26 23.00
N SER A 394 2.68 -19.44 22.38
CA SER A 394 3.69 -20.48 22.66
C SER A 394 5.12 -20.06 22.31
N ASN A 395 5.31 -19.15 21.36
CA ASN A 395 6.63 -18.58 21.03
C ASN A 395 7.32 -17.97 22.26
N HIS A 396 6.53 -17.54 23.27
CA HIS A 396 7.03 -16.97 24.51
C HIS A 396 7.30 -17.99 25.62
N PHE A 397 7.12 -19.30 25.37
CA PHE A 397 7.69 -20.34 26.25
C PHE A 397 9.22 -20.27 26.29
N CYS A 398 9.85 -19.77 25.22
CA CYS A 398 11.30 -19.74 25.07
C CYS A 398 11.96 -21.11 25.37
N CYS A 399 11.28 -22.20 24.99
CA CYS A 399 11.73 -23.57 25.20
C CYS A 399 11.38 -24.41 23.96
N TYR A 400 12.40 -24.90 23.26
CA TYR A 400 12.26 -25.64 22.01
C TYR A 400 11.37 -26.87 22.16
N GLU A 401 11.64 -27.73 23.15
CA GLU A 401 10.90 -28.98 23.35
C GLU A 401 9.41 -28.73 23.63
N ARG A 402 9.11 -27.74 24.47
CA ARG A 402 7.72 -27.39 24.81
C ARG A 402 6.96 -26.82 23.61
N GLN A 403 7.62 -25.99 22.80
CA GLN A 403 7.01 -25.47 21.56
C GLN A 403 6.84 -26.57 20.53
N SER A 404 7.83 -27.45 20.35
CA SER A 404 7.77 -28.54 19.37
C SER A 404 6.69 -29.56 19.74
N ALA A 405 6.50 -29.86 21.03
CA ALA A 405 5.42 -30.71 21.50
C ALA A 405 4.04 -30.11 21.22
N LEU A 406 3.86 -28.79 21.43
CA LEU A 406 2.61 -28.12 21.06
C LEU A 406 2.39 -28.12 19.54
N VAL A 407 3.43 -27.90 18.74
CA VAL A 407 3.33 -27.99 17.27
C VAL A 407 2.88 -29.38 16.85
N ALA A 408 3.43 -30.44 17.45
CA ALA A 408 3.01 -31.81 17.19
C ALA A 408 1.53 -32.02 17.54
N GLN A 409 1.06 -31.48 18.68
CA GLN A 409 -0.34 -31.55 19.08
C GLN A 409 -1.26 -30.78 18.13
N VAL A 410 -0.86 -29.58 17.71
CA VAL A 410 -1.58 -28.72 16.76
C VAL A 410 -1.72 -29.42 15.41
N LEU A 411 -0.63 -30.01 14.89
CA LEU A 411 -0.68 -30.77 13.65
C LEU A 411 -1.48 -32.07 13.79
N GLY A 412 -1.49 -32.71 14.96
CA GLY A 412 -2.32 -33.89 15.24
C GLY A 412 -2.18 -34.99 14.17
N ASP A 413 -3.32 -35.43 13.63
CA ASP A 413 -3.43 -36.42 12.55
C ASP A 413 -3.17 -35.86 11.15
N CYS A 414 -2.70 -34.60 11.01
CA CYS A 414 -2.47 -33.98 9.70
C CYS A 414 -1.49 -34.77 8.83
N ARG A 415 -0.51 -35.46 9.43
CA ARG A 415 0.39 -36.37 8.70
C ARG A 415 -0.37 -37.53 8.04
N GLU A 416 -1.31 -38.15 8.76
CA GLU A 416 -2.13 -39.25 8.26
C GLU A 416 -3.07 -38.76 7.15
N ARG A 417 -3.67 -37.57 7.33
CA ARG A 417 -4.50 -36.92 6.31
C ARG A 417 -3.70 -36.64 5.02
N TRP A 418 -2.50 -36.08 5.13
CA TRP A 418 -1.61 -35.87 3.98
C TRP A 418 -1.23 -37.20 3.30
N ALA A 419 -0.92 -38.24 4.09
CA ALA A 419 -0.60 -39.56 3.55
C ALA A 419 -1.78 -40.17 2.77
N ALA A 420 -3.01 -40.05 3.30
CA ALA A 420 -4.22 -40.53 2.62
C ALA A 420 -4.51 -39.79 1.31
N LEU A 421 -4.21 -38.48 1.25
CA LEU A 421 -4.42 -37.66 0.05
C LEU A 421 -3.30 -37.83 -0.99
N SER A 422 -2.07 -38.12 -0.56
CA SER A 422 -0.86 -38.15 -1.39
C SER A 422 -0.98 -38.94 -2.71
N PRO A 423 -1.61 -40.13 -2.78
CA PRO A 423 -1.77 -40.87 -4.04
C PRO A 423 -2.54 -40.09 -5.11
N HIS A 424 -3.49 -39.24 -4.70
CA HIS A 424 -4.30 -38.43 -5.60
C HIS A 424 -3.60 -37.13 -6.04
N LEU A 425 -2.59 -36.69 -5.30
CA LEU A 425 -1.88 -35.44 -5.56
C LEU A 425 -0.72 -35.58 -6.55
N GLN A 426 -0.45 -36.78 -7.07
CA GLN A 426 0.69 -37.03 -7.95
C GLN A 426 0.50 -36.55 -9.39
N SER A 427 -0.74 -36.30 -9.83
CA SER A 427 -1.05 -35.84 -11.19
C SER A 427 -2.33 -34.99 -11.24
N ALA A 428 -2.45 -34.17 -12.29
CA ALA A 428 -3.68 -33.42 -12.57
C ALA A 428 -4.94 -34.30 -12.63
N ALA A 429 -4.85 -35.51 -13.19
CA ALA A 429 -5.97 -36.45 -13.28
C ALA A 429 -6.36 -37.06 -11.93
N GLY A 430 -5.38 -37.28 -11.04
CA GLY A 430 -5.65 -37.66 -9.65
C GLY A 430 -6.37 -36.54 -8.89
N LEU A 431 -5.87 -35.31 -9.04
CA LEU A 431 -6.44 -34.14 -8.37
C LEU A 431 -7.85 -33.81 -8.87
N ALA A 432 -8.08 -33.90 -10.20
CA ALA A 432 -9.39 -33.68 -10.79
C ALA A 432 -10.45 -34.63 -10.22
N ARG A 433 -10.13 -35.92 -10.09
CA ARG A 433 -11.02 -36.93 -9.48
C ARG A 433 -11.27 -36.66 -8.00
N LEU A 434 -10.22 -36.31 -7.24
CA LEU A 434 -10.31 -36.03 -5.80
C LEU A 434 -11.23 -34.84 -5.51
N LEU A 435 -11.09 -33.76 -6.28
CA LEU A 435 -11.88 -32.53 -6.09
C LEU A 435 -13.26 -32.62 -6.73
N GLY A 436 -13.46 -33.54 -7.68
CA GLY A 436 -14.67 -33.68 -8.47
C GLY A 436 -14.77 -32.72 -9.65
N LEU A 437 -13.63 -32.31 -10.23
CA LEU A 437 -13.59 -31.52 -11.45
C LEU A 437 -14.07 -32.31 -12.67
N ASP A 438 -14.03 -33.65 -12.60
CA ASP A 438 -14.33 -34.59 -13.67
C ASP A 438 -15.83 -34.92 -13.81
N ALA A 439 -16.69 -34.39 -12.94
CA ALA A 439 -18.12 -34.66 -12.91
C ALA A 439 -18.94 -33.35 -12.85
N PRO A 440 -20.26 -33.40 -13.10
CA PRO A 440 -21.11 -32.24 -12.87
C PRO A 440 -21.03 -31.78 -11.40
N PRO A 441 -21.18 -30.46 -11.12
CA PRO A 441 -21.17 -29.93 -9.77
C PRO A 441 -22.30 -30.57 -8.96
N ASN A 442 -21.93 -31.42 -8.00
CA ASN A 442 -22.85 -32.05 -7.07
C ASN A 442 -22.51 -31.57 -5.65
N GLU A 443 -23.40 -30.80 -5.04
CA GLU A 443 -23.23 -30.33 -3.65
C GLU A 443 -23.57 -31.42 -2.62
N ASP A 444 -24.28 -32.46 -3.04
CA ASP A 444 -24.75 -33.57 -2.20
C ASP A 444 -23.82 -34.77 -2.19
N ASP A 445 -22.62 -34.67 -2.77
CA ASP A 445 -21.58 -35.70 -2.68
C ASP A 445 -20.75 -35.51 -1.39
N PRO A 446 -21.02 -36.29 -0.32
CA PRO A 446 -20.37 -36.10 0.97
C PRO A 446 -18.89 -36.46 0.93
N GLU A 447 -18.49 -37.44 0.11
CA GLU A 447 -17.12 -37.91 0.03
C GLU A 447 -16.21 -36.85 -0.60
N ARG A 448 -16.63 -36.30 -1.75
CA ARG A 448 -15.87 -35.24 -2.42
C ARG A 448 -15.88 -33.93 -1.61
N ALA A 449 -17.00 -33.60 -0.96
CA ALA A 449 -17.05 -32.46 -0.07
C ALA A 449 -16.08 -32.62 1.11
N GLN A 450 -16.00 -33.81 1.70
CA GLN A 450 -15.06 -34.11 2.77
C GLN A 450 -13.61 -34.08 2.28
N ALA A 451 -13.29 -34.67 1.12
CA ALA A 451 -11.95 -34.63 0.54
C ALA A 451 -11.44 -33.20 0.32
N ARG A 452 -12.28 -32.31 -0.25
CA ARG A 452 -11.97 -30.88 -0.44
C ARG A 452 -11.69 -30.18 0.89
N ARG A 453 -12.50 -30.43 1.91
CA ARG A 453 -12.34 -29.85 3.25
C ARG A 453 -11.05 -30.34 3.91
N THR A 454 -10.77 -31.64 3.86
CA THR A 454 -9.58 -32.26 4.44
C THR A 454 -8.31 -31.71 3.80
N LEU A 455 -8.26 -31.63 2.47
CA LEU A 455 -7.10 -31.09 1.74
C LEU A 455 -6.85 -29.61 2.08
N LEU A 456 -7.91 -28.78 2.00
CA LEU A 456 -7.78 -27.36 2.30
C LEU A 456 -7.37 -27.12 3.77
N HIS A 457 -7.98 -27.85 4.72
CA HIS A 457 -7.65 -27.75 6.13
C HIS A 457 -6.19 -28.16 6.39
N ALA A 458 -5.76 -29.33 5.90
CA ALA A 458 -4.41 -29.84 6.11
C ALA A 458 -3.35 -28.87 5.57
N LEU A 459 -3.55 -28.32 4.36
CA LEU A 459 -2.63 -27.35 3.77
C LEU A 459 -2.62 -26.01 4.53
N THR A 460 -3.79 -25.47 4.87
CA THR A 460 -3.90 -24.18 5.56
C THR A 460 -3.33 -24.28 6.97
N LEU A 461 -3.52 -25.41 7.66
CA LEU A 461 -2.95 -25.67 8.97
C LEU A 461 -1.42 -25.75 8.91
N THR A 462 -0.85 -26.52 7.97
CA THR A 462 0.60 -26.60 7.78
C THR A 462 1.19 -25.21 7.50
N LEU A 463 0.53 -24.41 6.65
CA LEU A 463 0.92 -23.02 6.39
C LEU A 463 0.88 -22.15 7.66
N GLY A 464 -0.21 -22.21 8.42
CA GLY A 464 -0.36 -21.47 9.68
C GLY A 464 0.74 -21.81 10.69
N VAL A 465 1.05 -23.09 10.84
CA VAL A 465 2.15 -23.57 11.72
C VAL A 465 3.49 -22.96 11.33
N VAL A 466 3.83 -22.96 10.04
CA VAL A 466 5.10 -22.39 9.55
C VAL A 466 5.14 -20.87 9.71
N LYS A 467 4.03 -20.17 9.46
CA LYS A 467 3.96 -18.71 9.57
C LYS A 467 4.02 -18.20 11.00
N ARG A 468 3.53 -18.99 11.98
CA ARG A 468 3.37 -18.53 13.36
C ARG A 468 4.44 -19.04 14.32
N THR A 469 5.08 -20.18 14.03
CA THR A 469 6.12 -20.72 14.92
C THR A 469 7.43 -19.97 14.70
N GLN A 470 7.97 -19.38 15.77
CA GLN A 470 9.15 -18.52 15.71
C GLN A 470 10.20 -18.92 16.74
N VAL A 471 11.46 -18.71 16.38
CA VAL A 471 12.59 -18.75 17.31
C VAL A 471 12.62 -17.42 18.10
N PRO A 472 12.95 -17.42 19.40
CA PRO A 472 13.10 -16.18 20.15
C PRO A 472 14.07 -15.20 19.48
N ALA A 473 13.68 -13.93 19.37
CA ALA A 473 14.50 -12.89 18.74
C ALA A 473 15.79 -12.56 19.53
N ASP A 474 15.79 -12.81 20.84
CA ASP A 474 16.94 -12.66 21.72
C ASP A 474 17.83 -13.92 21.65
N PRO A 475 19.07 -13.81 21.13
CA PRO A 475 19.99 -14.95 20.96
C PRO A 475 20.30 -15.69 22.26
N ASP A 476 20.34 -15.00 23.39
CA ASP A 476 20.65 -15.62 24.69
C ASP A 476 19.46 -16.45 25.17
N LYS A 477 18.23 -15.95 24.98
CA LYS A 477 17.01 -16.71 25.26
C LYS A 477 16.89 -17.91 24.32
N ALA A 478 17.19 -17.75 23.04
CA ALA A 478 17.17 -18.83 22.08
C ALA A 478 18.21 -19.92 22.42
N SER A 479 19.41 -19.54 22.84
CA SER A 479 20.46 -20.48 23.26
C SER A 479 20.06 -21.25 24.51
N ARG A 480 19.65 -20.55 25.58
CA ARG A 480 19.19 -21.20 26.83
C ARG A 480 17.93 -22.04 26.63
N GLY A 481 17.09 -21.67 25.68
CA GLY A 481 15.85 -22.37 25.32
C GLY A 481 16.04 -23.62 24.46
N GLY A 482 17.27 -23.97 24.06
CA GLY A 482 17.56 -25.16 23.27
C GLY A 482 17.26 -25.02 21.76
N PHE A 483 17.20 -23.80 21.23
CA PHE A 483 16.97 -23.53 19.80
C PHE A 483 18.25 -23.53 18.97
N SER A 484 19.43 -23.54 19.60
CA SER A 484 20.70 -23.60 18.87
C SER A 484 20.91 -24.99 18.28
N ALA A 485 21.13 -25.05 16.97
CA ALA A 485 21.47 -26.26 16.22
C ALA A 485 22.97 -26.35 15.89
N GLY A 486 23.73 -25.27 16.08
CA GLY A 486 25.16 -25.19 15.79
C GLY A 486 25.64 -23.77 15.53
N VAL A 487 26.82 -23.64 14.94
CA VAL A 487 27.41 -22.35 14.52
C VAL A 487 27.88 -22.43 13.07
N THR A 488 27.82 -21.31 12.36
CA THR A 488 28.41 -21.18 11.01
C THR A 488 29.94 -21.14 11.08
N PRO A 489 30.65 -21.34 9.95
CA PRO A 489 32.10 -21.13 9.91
C PRO A 489 32.54 -19.72 10.33
N SER A 490 31.68 -18.72 10.14
CA SER A 490 31.87 -17.34 10.59
C SER A 490 31.52 -17.10 12.08
N GLY A 491 31.13 -18.15 12.82
CA GLY A 491 30.79 -18.08 14.25
C GLY A 491 29.36 -17.62 14.56
N ASN A 492 28.49 -17.45 13.56
CA ASN A 492 27.10 -17.04 13.78
C ASN A 492 26.26 -18.24 14.28
N PRO A 493 25.35 -18.06 15.25
CA PRO A 493 24.49 -19.14 15.71
C PRO A 493 23.52 -19.57 14.60
N VAL A 494 23.30 -20.89 14.52
CA VAL A 494 22.31 -21.50 13.64
C VAL A 494 21.12 -21.94 14.49
N TRP A 495 19.95 -21.41 14.18
CA TRP A 495 18.72 -21.74 14.89
C TRP A 495 17.94 -22.85 14.20
N ARG A 496 17.32 -23.73 14.99
CA ARG A 496 16.29 -24.68 14.55
C ARG A 496 14.91 -24.20 14.94
N ASN A 497 13.96 -24.32 14.02
CA ASN A 497 12.56 -23.95 14.28
C ASN A 497 11.81 -25.15 14.90
N PRO A 498 11.03 -24.96 15.98
CA PRO A 498 10.27 -26.05 16.59
C PRO A 498 9.32 -26.80 15.66
N CYS A 499 8.90 -26.19 14.54
CA CYS A 499 8.03 -26.84 13.56
C CYS A 499 8.78 -27.60 12.45
N GLY A 500 10.11 -27.42 12.31
CA GLY A 500 10.90 -27.99 11.20
C GLY A 500 10.74 -29.51 11.07
N ALA A 501 10.96 -30.25 12.15
CA ALA A 501 10.87 -31.71 12.19
C ALA A 501 9.47 -32.26 11.85
N HIS A 502 8.42 -31.46 12.07
CA HIS A 502 7.03 -31.86 11.85
C HIS A 502 6.53 -31.50 10.45
N VAL A 503 6.98 -30.36 9.92
CA VAL A 503 6.53 -29.81 8.63
C VAL A 503 7.33 -30.35 7.46
N LEU A 504 8.67 -30.49 7.57
CA LEU A 504 9.51 -30.95 6.45
C LEU A 504 9.04 -32.28 5.85
N PRO A 505 8.58 -33.29 6.62
CA PRO A 505 8.03 -34.52 6.06
C PRO A 505 6.75 -34.35 5.24
N LEU A 506 6.01 -33.25 5.42
CA LEU A 506 4.79 -32.93 4.68
C LEU A 506 5.08 -32.16 3.37
N PHE A 507 6.28 -31.58 3.26
CA PHE A 507 6.67 -30.70 2.16
C PHE A 507 6.61 -31.39 0.78
N PRO A 508 7.04 -32.66 0.59
CA PRO A 508 6.92 -33.33 -0.70
C PRO A 508 5.48 -33.42 -1.22
N ALA A 509 4.51 -33.70 -0.35
CA ALA A 509 3.10 -33.79 -0.75
C ALA A 509 2.53 -32.42 -1.16
N ALA A 510 2.96 -31.34 -0.49
CA ALA A 510 2.60 -29.98 -0.89
C ALA A 510 3.21 -29.60 -2.25
N LEU A 511 4.44 -30.03 -2.56
CA LEU A 511 5.06 -29.84 -3.88
C LEU A 511 4.36 -30.67 -4.96
N SER A 512 3.95 -31.91 -4.67
CA SER A 512 3.12 -32.71 -5.59
C SER A 512 1.79 -32.00 -5.89
N LEU A 513 1.13 -31.41 -4.89
CA LEU A 513 -0.06 -30.59 -5.10
C LEU A 513 0.21 -29.38 -6.00
N ALA A 514 1.33 -28.67 -5.81
CA ALA A 514 1.73 -27.56 -6.69
C ALA A 514 1.79 -28.02 -8.16
N ARG A 515 2.48 -29.14 -8.40
CA ARG A 515 2.66 -29.73 -9.73
C ARG A 515 1.31 -30.10 -10.34
N ALA A 516 0.47 -30.84 -9.61
CA ALA A 516 -0.83 -31.27 -10.09
C ALA A 516 -1.76 -30.09 -10.41
N LEU A 517 -1.71 -29.01 -9.62
CA LEU A 517 -2.44 -27.78 -9.91
C LEU A 517 -1.93 -27.10 -11.19
N HIS A 518 -0.61 -27.05 -11.42
CA HIS A 518 -0.03 -26.45 -12.63
C HIS A 518 -0.31 -27.28 -13.88
N GLU A 519 -0.24 -28.61 -13.77
CA GLU A 519 -0.58 -29.54 -14.85
C GLU A 519 -2.03 -29.38 -15.34
N LEU A 520 -2.97 -28.92 -14.49
CA LEU A 520 -4.35 -28.64 -14.90
C LEU A 520 -4.46 -27.55 -15.99
N HIS A 521 -3.45 -26.69 -16.12
CA HIS A 521 -3.41 -25.66 -17.16
C HIS A 521 -2.89 -26.18 -18.51
N SER A 522 -2.38 -27.41 -18.56
CA SER A 522 -1.96 -28.00 -19.84
C SER A 522 -3.16 -28.20 -20.79
N PRO A 523 -2.98 -28.02 -22.11
CA PRO A 523 -4.04 -28.27 -23.08
C PRO A 523 -4.64 -29.68 -23.00
N GLN A 524 -3.80 -30.68 -22.69
CA GLN A 524 -4.24 -32.07 -22.51
C GLN A 524 -5.13 -32.26 -21.28
N ALA A 525 -4.98 -31.43 -20.24
CA ALA A 525 -5.78 -31.50 -19.02
C ALA A 525 -7.17 -30.85 -19.17
N ALA A 526 -7.49 -30.21 -20.30
CA ALA A 526 -8.80 -29.63 -20.53
C ALA A 526 -9.93 -30.67 -20.44
N SER A 527 -9.68 -31.90 -20.90
CA SER A 527 -10.62 -33.02 -20.83
C SER A 527 -10.84 -33.58 -19.42
N LEU A 528 -9.98 -33.22 -18.45
CA LEU A 528 -10.13 -33.62 -17.05
C LEU A 528 -11.17 -32.78 -16.30
N ARG A 529 -11.70 -31.73 -16.95
CA ARG A 529 -12.73 -30.86 -16.38
C ARG A 529 -14.05 -31.07 -17.11
N TYR A 530 -15.08 -31.34 -16.33
CA TYR A 530 -16.46 -31.32 -16.81
C TYR A 530 -16.82 -29.91 -17.32
N PRO A 531 -17.65 -29.76 -18.38
CA PRO A 531 -17.95 -28.46 -18.99
C PRO A 531 -18.43 -27.37 -18.01
N ALA A 532 -19.20 -27.73 -16.97
CA ALA A 532 -19.63 -26.80 -15.94
C ALA A 532 -18.47 -26.17 -15.13
N HIS A 533 -17.31 -26.85 -15.11
CA HIS A 533 -16.07 -26.41 -14.49
C HIS A 533 -15.11 -25.67 -15.42
N ALA A 534 -15.54 -25.30 -16.64
CA ALA A 534 -14.68 -24.66 -17.64
C ALA A 534 -13.95 -23.40 -17.13
N ARG A 535 -14.61 -22.59 -16.30
CA ARG A 535 -14.04 -21.34 -15.73
C ARG A 535 -13.29 -21.52 -14.41
N ALA A 536 -13.06 -22.76 -13.94
CA ALA A 536 -12.52 -23.00 -12.59
C ALA A 536 -11.08 -22.47 -12.39
N LEU A 537 -10.32 -22.35 -13.49
CA LEU A 537 -8.93 -21.87 -13.50
C LEU A 537 -8.79 -20.37 -13.86
N GLN A 538 -9.89 -19.71 -14.25
CA GLN A 538 -9.89 -18.28 -14.55
C GLN A 538 -9.82 -17.45 -13.25
N PRO A 539 -9.43 -16.16 -13.30
CA PRO A 539 -9.44 -15.31 -12.11
C PRO A 539 -10.83 -15.24 -11.45
N PRO A 540 -10.93 -15.37 -10.11
CA PRO A 540 -12.21 -15.21 -9.41
C PRO A 540 -12.88 -13.86 -9.72
N PRO A 541 -14.22 -13.77 -9.73
CA PRO A 541 -14.92 -12.53 -10.09
C PRO A 541 -14.53 -11.30 -9.25
N ALA A 542 -14.19 -11.50 -7.97
CA ALA A 542 -13.71 -10.43 -7.09
C ALA A 542 -12.29 -9.96 -7.47
N GLU A 543 -11.37 -10.88 -7.78
CA GLU A 543 -10.03 -10.53 -8.23
C GLU A 543 -10.09 -9.80 -9.59
N ARG A 544 -10.97 -10.22 -10.49
CA ARG A 544 -11.19 -9.54 -11.77
C ARG A 544 -11.67 -8.09 -11.59
N ARG A 545 -12.64 -7.86 -10.69
CA ARG A 545 -13.15 -6.51 -10.39
C ARG A 545 -12.07 -5.63 -9.76
N ASN A 546 -11.31 -6.17 -8.82
CA ASN A 546 -10.22 -5.45 -8.17
C ASN A 546 -9.12 -5.06 -9.16
N LEU A 547 -8.75 -5.98 -10.06
CA LEU A 547 -7.80 -5.68 -11.13
C LEU A 547 -8.35 -4.55 -11.99
N LEU A 548 -9.60 -4.60 -12.44
CA LEU A 548 -10.20 -3.55 -13.27
C LEU A 548 -10.49 -2.23 -12.53
N GLY A 549 -10.18 -2.11 -11.23
CA GLY A 549 -10.47 -0.92 -10.42
C GLY A 549 -11.96 -0.63 -10.25
N LEU A 550 -12.83 -1.62 -10.47
CA LEU A 550 -14.27 -1.49 -10.35
C LEU A 550 -14.67 -1.51 -8.87
N ARG A 551 -15.38 -0.48 -8.41
CA ARG A 551 -15.89 -0.41 -7.03
C ARG A 551 -17.07 -1.37 -6.82
N ASP A 552 -17.16 -1.93 -5.63
CA ASP A 552 -18.32 -2.69 -5.17
C ASP A 552 -19.50 -1.74 -4.87
N GLU A 553 -20.11 -1.19 -5.91
CA GLU A 553 -21.41 -0.49 -5.80
C GLU A 553 -22.60 -1.46 -5.96
N ALA A 554 -22.34 -2.73 -6.26
CA ALA A 554 -23.37 -3.72 -6.50
C ALA A 554 -23.96 -4.27 -5.18
N PRO A 555 -25.28 -4.61 -5.16
CA PRO A 555 -25.91 -5.29 -4.03
C PRO A 555 -25.15 -6.58 -3.66
N PRO A 556 -25.31 -7.09 -2.42
CA PRO A 556 -24.59 -8.28 -1.96
C PRO A 556 -24.68 -9.38 -3.00
N ALA A 557 -23.52 -9.82 -3.48
CA ALA A 557 -23.42 -10.81 -4.53
C ALA A 557 -24.33 -12.02 -4.21
N PRO A 558 -25.01 -12.60 -5.22
CA PRO A 558 -25.83 -13.80 -5.02
C PRO A 558 -25.00 -14.91 -4.36
N MET A 559 -25.69 -15.87 -3.71
CA MET A 559 -25.03 -17.01 -3.08
C MET A 559 -24.02 -17.65 -4.05
N ALA A 560 -22.78 -17.85 -3.58
CA ALA A 560 -21.70 -18.39 -4.40
C ALA A 560 -22.13 -19.73 -5.03
N THR A 561 -22.11 -19.77 -6.36
CA THR A 561 -22.48 -20.96 -7.13
C THR A 561 -21.49 -22.10 -6.86
N PRO A 562 -21.86 -23.38 -7.08
CA PRO A 562 -20.92 -24.49 -6.97
C PRO A 562 -19.61 -24.25 -7.75
N GLN A 563 -19.74 -23.58 -8.90
CA GLN A 563 -18.61 -23.20 -9.75
C GLN A 563 -17.73 -22.13 -9.11
N ASP A 564 -18.30 -21.09 -8.50
CA ASP A 564 -17.52 -20.05 -7.80
C ASP A 564 -16.79 -20.65 -6.59
N ARG A 565 -17.41 -21.62 -5.90
CA ARG A 565 -16.76 -22.34 -4.78
C ARG A 565 -15.59 -23.18 -5.26
N MET A 566 -15.73 -23.90 -6.38
CA MET A 566 -14.63 -24.68 -6.96
C MET A 566 -13.49 -23.78 -7.43
N GLN A 567 -13.82 -22.67 -8.09
CA GLN A 567 -12.84 -21.67 -8.54
C GLN A 567 -12.06 -21.09 -7.35
N ASN A 568 -12.77 -20.65 -6.29
CA ASN A 568 -12.13 -20.13 -5.08
C ASN A 568 -11.28 -21.19 -4.38
N LEU A 569 -11.71 -22.46 -4.35
CA LEU A 569 -10.95 -23.55 -3.76
C LEU A 569 -9.60 -23.74 -4.47
N LEU A 570 -9.59 -23.85 -5.81
CA LEU A 570 -8.36 -24.07 -6.57
C LEU A 570 -7.35 -22.92 -6.38
N HIS A 571 -7.84 -21.67 -6.42
CA HIS A 571 -6.98 -20.50 -6.20
C HIS A 571 -6.47 -20.46 -4.76
N THR A 572 -7.31 -20.75 -3.76
CA THR A 572 -6.87 -20.81 -2.35
C THR A 572 -5.83 -21.91 -2.12
N LEU A 573 -6.01 -23.08 -2.74
CA LEU A 573 -5.02 -24.17 -2.66
C LEU A 573 -3.68 -23.74 -3.26
N HIS A 574 -3.69 -23.14 -4.45
CA HIS A 574 -2.47 -22.65 -5.09
C HIS A 574 -1.78 -21.55 -4.29
N GLU A 575 -2.55 -20.57 -3.79
CA GLU A 575 -2.03 -19.50 -2.93
C GLU A 575 -1.41 -20.06 -1.65
N ASN A 576 -2.05 -21.02 -1.00
CA ASN A 576 -1.55 -21.61 0.23
C ASN A 576 -0.31 -22.49 -0.01
N VAL A 577 -0.22 -23.21 -1.12
CA VAL A 577 1.02 -23.96 -1.47
C VAL A 577 2.17 -23.01 -1.75
N CYS A 578 1.95 -21.95 -2.54
CA CYS A 578 2.99 -20.95 -2.80
C CYS A 578 3.42 -20.26 -1.51
N GLY A 579 2.45 -19.86 -0.68
CA GLY A 579 2.70 -19.27 0.64
C GLY A 579 3.43 -20.21 1.59
N LEU A 580 3.19 -21.52 1.53
CA LEU A 580 3.88 -22.51 2.36
C LEU A 580 5.35 -22.61 1.99
N VAL A 581 5.65 -22.64 0.69
CA VAL A 581 7.05 -22.63 0.20
C VAL A 581 7.78 -21.37 0.66
N GLY A 582 7.17 -20.19 0.48
CA GLY A 582 7.79 -18.93 0.88
C GLY A 582 7.94 -18.77 2.39
N ALA A 583 6.92 -19.17 3.17
CA ALA A 583 6.98 -19.15 4.63
C ALA A 583 8.02 -20.16 5.16
N ALA A 584 8.15 -21.33 4.54
CA ALA A 584 9.16 -22.30 4.93
C ALA A 584 10.58 -21.76 4.69
N ALA A 585 10.81 -21.04 3.59
CA ALA A 585 12.09 -20.39 3.33
C ALA A 585 12.46 -19.36 4.41
N ALA A 586 11.49 -18.55 4.82
CA ALA A 586 11.68 -17.52 5.85
C ALA A 586 11.84 -18.12 7.26
N SER A 587 11.03 -19.11 7.62
CA SER A 587 10.93 -19.62 9.00
C SER A 587 11.87 -20.80 9.31
N LEU A 588 12.14 -21.67 8.35
CA LEU A 588 12.96 -22.89 8.56
C LEU A 588 14.43 -22.67 8.14
N GLY A 589 14.70 -21.69 7.29
CA GLY A 589 16.05 -21.32 6.87
C GLY A 589 16.87 -22.54 6.45
N ARG A 590 18.01 -22.77 7.12
CA ARG A 590 18.95 -23.86 6.80
C ARG A 590 18.33 -25.26 6.86
N GLU A 591 17.29 -25.49 7.67
CA GLU A 591 16.63 -26.81 7.71
C GLU A 591 15.92 -27.11 6.38
N LEU A 592 15.31 -26.10 5.74
CA LEU A 592 14.74 -26.26 4.40
C LEU A 592 15.85 -26.35 3.34
N PHE A 593 16.78 -25.39 3.31
CA PHE A 593 17.80 -25.34 2.27
C PHE A 593 18.81 -26.50 2.32
N GLY A 594 18.92 -27.17 3.47
CA GLY A 594 19.68 -28.41 3.63
C GLY A 594 18.98 -29.67 3.12
N VAL A 595 17.71 -29.60 2.68
CA VAL A 595 17.01 -30.74 2.08
C VAL A 595 17.69 -31.14 0.76
N ALA A 596 18.06 -32.41 0.66
CA ALA A 596 18.70 -32.95 -0.53
C ALA A 596 17.84 -32.74 -1.79
N ASN A 597 18.45 -32.27 -2.87
CA ASN A 597 17.80 -32.01 -4.16
C ASN A 597 16.63 -31.01 -4.10
N LEU A 598 16.60 -30.10 -3.12
CA LEU A 598 15.53 -29.09 -2.99
C LEU A 598 15.31 -28.30 -4.29
N ALA A 599 16.38 -27.84 -4.94
CA ALA A 599 16.30 -27.06 -6.17
C ALA A 599 15.61 -27.84 -7.30
N HIS A 600 15.96 -29.12 -7.45
CA HIS A 600 15.35 -30.01 -8.43
C HIS A 600 13.87 -30.24 -8.09
N ALA A 601 13.55 -30.53 -6.82
CA ALA A 601 12.17 -30.73 -6.37
C ALA A 601 11.29 -29.49 -6.64
N LEU A 602 11.79 -28.29 -6.36
CA LEU A 602 11.09 -27.04 -6.67
C LEU A 602 10.96 -26.83 -8.18
N ALA A 603 11.99 -27.13 -8.97
CA ALA A 603 11.96 -26.97 -10.43
C ALA A 603 10.93 -27.90 -11.10
N VAL A 604 10.86 -29.18 -10.71
CA VAL A 604 9.93 -30.16 -11.31
C VAL A 604 8.51 -30.09 -10.75
N SER A 605 8.28 -29.31 -9.69
CA SER A 605 6.98 -29.16 -9.06
C SER A 605 6.43 -27.74 -9.16
N LEU A 606 7.04 -26.78 -8.46
CA LEU A 606 6.58 -25.40 -8.40
C LEU A 606 6.82 -24.65 -9.72
N LEU A 607 7.88 -25.02 -10.45
CA LEU A 607 8.21 -24.46 -11.77
C LEU A 607 8.03 -25.51 -12.87
N ALA A 608 7.01 -26.37 -12.72
CA ALA A 608 6.59 -27.30 -13.75
C ALA A 608 5.86 -26.54 -14.86
N ALA A 609 6.49 -26.41 -16.03
CA ALA A 609 5.95 -25.73 -17.21
C ALA A 609 5.37 -24.32 -16.93
N PRO A 610 6.16 -23.39 -16.34
CA PRO A 610 5.70 -22.05 -15.98
C PRO A 610 5.21 -21.24 -17.20
N GLU A 611 5.69 -21.56 -18.40
CA GLU A 611 5.23 -20.98 -19.68
C GLU A 611 3.78 -21.30 -20.02
N LYS A 612 3.18 -22.33 -19.39
CA LYS A 612 1.77 -22.70 -19.57
C LYS A 612 0.85 -22.09 -18.52
N LEU A 613 1.41 -21.47 -17.48
CA LEU A 613 0.63 -20.86 -16.42
C LEU A 613 0.12 -19.49 -16.85
N PRO A 614 -1.15 -19.15 -16.55
CA PRO A 614 -1.65 -17.81 -16.78
C PRO A 614 -0.99 -16.81 -15.82
N ASP A 615 -0.92 -15.55 -16.24
CA ASP A 615 -0.19 -14.48 -15.55
C ASP A 615 -0.63 -14.30 -14.07
N HIS A 616 -1.92 -14.48 -13.76
CA HIS A 616 -2.43 -14.37 -12.39
C HIS A 616 -1.93 -15.47 -11.45
N TRP A 617 -1.65 -16.68 -11.97
CA TRP A 617 -1.04 -17.76 -11.21
C TRP A 617 0.48 -17.58 -11.10
N LEU A 618 1.13 -17.27 -12.23
CA LEU A 618 2.58 -17.09 -12.26
C LEU A 618 3.02 -15.97 -11.31
N ARG A 619 2.26 -14.87 -11.24
CA ARG A 619 2.45 -13.79 -10.26
C ARG A 619 2.55 -14.30 -8.82
N ARG A 620 1.67 -15.22 -8.42
CA ARG A 620 1.65 -15.76 -7.04
C ARG A 620 2.86 -16.65 -6.77
N VAL A 621 3.32 -17.41 -7.77
CA VAL A 621 4.55 -18.20 -7.70
C VAL A 621 5.77 -17.28 -7.47
N LEU A 622 5.88 -16.19 -8.25
CA LEU A 622 6.96 -15.21 -8.10
C LEU A 622 6.92 -14.55 -6.72
N ARG A 623 5.77 -13.97 -6.36
CA ARG A 623 5.62 -13.13 -5.16
C ARG A 623 5.67 -13.92 -3.85
N SER A 624 4.91 -15.00 -3.78
CA SER A 624 4.63 -15.69 -2.52
C SER A 624 5.59 -16.85 -2.25
N ALA A 625 6.25 -17.39 -3.27
CA ALA A 625 7.18 -18.52 -3.12
C ALA A 625 8.62 -18.13 -3.46
N LEU A 626 8.89 -17.74 -4.72
CA LEU A 626 10.26 -17.52 -5.20
C LEU A 626 10.94 -16.31 -4.58
N ARG A 627 10.23 -15.19 -4.41
CA ARG A 627 10.81 -13.99 -3.80
C ARG A 627 11.28 -14.24 -2.36
N PRO A 628 10.47 -14.83 -1.45
CA PRO A 628 10.97 -15.24 -0.14
C PRO A 628 12.09 -16.28 -0.20
N LEU A 629 12.03 -17.25 -1.12
CA LEU A 629 13.09 -18.24 -1.32
C LEU A 629 14.43 -17.59 -1.65
N MET A 630 14.46 -16.61 -2.56
CA MET A 630 15.69 -15.89 -2.90
C MET A 630 16.15 -14.98 -1.76
N LEU A 631 15.21 -14.27 -1.11
CA LEU A 631 15.51 -13.35 -0.01
C LEU A 631 16.16 -14.05 1.19
N HIS A 632 15.69 -15.26 1.53
CA HIS A 632 16.10 -15.99 2.72
C HIS A 632 17.10 -17.12 2.44
N CYS A 633 17.58 -17.26 1.19
CA CYS A 633 18.58 -18.26 0.84
C CYS A 633 19.92 -17.96 1.56
N PRO A 634 20.46 -18.86 2.38
CA PRO A 634 21.79 -18.69 2.96
C PRO A 634 22.86 -18.74 1.87
N SER A 635 23.96 -17.98 2.02
CA SER A 635 25.04 -17.93 1.02
C SER A 635 25.64 -19.29 0.68
N ALA A 636 25.69 -20.21 1.64
CA ALA A 636 26.12 -21.60 1.45
C ALA A 636 25.29 -22.39 0.42
N HIS A 637 24.06 -21.93 0.11
CA HIS A 637 23.13 -22.58 -0.81
C HIS A 637 22.83 -21.75 -2.07
N TYR A 638 23.59 -20.67 -2.32
CA TYR A 638 23.44 -19.89 -3.54
C TYR A 638 23.70 -20.72 -4.80
N ALA A 639 24.79 -21.49 -4.82
CA ALA A 639 25.16 -22.33 -5.97
C ALA A 639 24.23 -23.54 -6.16
N ASP A 640 23.75 -24.14 -5.06
CA ASP A 640 23.01 -25.40 -5.10
C ASP A 640 21.49 -25.22 -5.20
N VAL A 641 20.96 -24.06 -4.78
CA VAL A 641 19.51 -23.80 -4.75
C VAL A 641 19.12 -22.56 -5.54
N ALA A 642 19.66 -21.38 -5.20
CA ALA A 642 19.21 -20.14 -5.81
C ALA A 642 19.56 -20.05 -7.31
N LEU A 643 20.81 -20.38 -7.66
CA LEU A 643 21.29 -20.33 -9.03
C LEU A 643 20.57 -21.32 -9.96
N PRO A 644 20.38 -22.61 -9.63
CA PRO A 644 19.63 -23.54 -10.48
C PRO A 644 18.18 -23.11 -10.73
N LEU A 645 17.51 -22.53 -9.73
CA LEU A 645 16.15 -22.00 -9.88
C LEU A 645 16.12 -20.80 -10.85
N MET A 646 17.06 -19.88 -10.71
CA MET A 646 17.18 -18.73 -11.63
C MET A 646 17.59 -19.16 -13.05
N ARG A 647 18.45 -20.16 -13.18
CA ARG A 647 18.86 -20.76 -14.46
C ARG A 647 17.67 -21.36 -15.22
N HIS A 648 16.72 -21.96 -14.49
CA HIS A 648 15.48 -22.47 -15.07
C HIS A 648 14.48 -21.35 -15.41
N LEU A 649 14.26 -20.41 -14.48
CA LEU A 649 13.20 -19.41 -14.58
C LEU A 649 13.52 -18.23 -15.51
N ALA A 650 14.74 -17.67 -15.44
CA ALA A 650 15.04 -16.40 -16.09
C ALA A 650 14.86 -16.42 -17.62
N PRO A 651 15.31 -17.46 -18.35
CA PRO A 651 15.08 -17.54 -19.80
C PRO A 651 13.60 -17.63 -20.15
N ILE A 652 12.82 -18.39 -19.37
CA ILE A 652 11.38 -18.56 -19.59
C ILE A 652 10.66 -17.22 -19.39
N MET A 653 10.96 -16.51 -18.30
CA MET A 653 10.36 -15.20 -18.02
C MET A 653 10.69 -14.15 -19.08
N LEU A 654 11.93 -14.14 -19.59
CA LEU A 654 12.33 -13.24 -20.67
C LEU A 654 11.44 -13.46 -21.91
N VAL A 655 11.31 -14.71 -22.36
CA VAL A 655 10.51 -15.05 -23.55
C VAL A 655 9.03 -14.75 -23.32
N HIS A 656 8.50 -15.17 -22.16
CA HIS A 656 7.09 -14.98 -21.81
C HIS A 656 6.71 -13.50 -21.76
N LEU A 657 7.46 -12.68 -21.02
CA LEU A 657 7.17 -11.25 -20.89
C LEU A 657 7.33 -10.52 -22.22
N ASN A 658 8.34 -10.85 -23.05
CA ASN A 658 8.46 -10.25 -24.38
C ASN A 658 7.22 -10.52 -25.23
N HIS A 659 6.79 -11.78 -25.34
CA HIS A 659 5.62 -12.15 -26.12
C HIS A 659 4.34 -11.48 -25.60
N ARG A 660 4.16 -11.41 -24.27
CA ARG A 660 2.99 -10.74 -23.68
C ARG A 660 3.01 -9.24 -23.91
N TRP A 661 4.17 -8.57 -23.83
CA TRP A 661 4.28 -7.15 -24.13
C TRP A 661 4.14 -6.84 -25.62
N GLU A 662 4.59 -7.73 -26.53
CA GLU A 662 4.32 -7.63 -27.96
C GLU A 662 2.82 -7.73 -28.25
N TYR A 663 2.13 -8.67 -27.60
CA TYR A 663 0.67 -8.77 -27.68
C TYR A 663 -0.03 -7.50 -27.18
N VAL A 664 0.31 -7.02 -25.97
CA VAL A 664 -0.24 -5.77 -25.42
C VAL A 664 0.04 -4.58 -26.35
N THR A 665 1.24 -4.50 -26.93
CA THR A 665 1.58 -3.43 -27.89
C THR A 665 0.71 -3.50 -29.13
N SER A 666 0.47 -4.69 -29.67
CA SER A 666 -0.44 -4.86 -30.83
C SER A 666 -1.90 -4.52 -30.51
N LEU A 667 -2.34 -4.67 -29.26
CA LEU A 667 -3.66 -4.22 -28.82
C LEU A 667 -3.76 -2.69 -28.82
N TYR A 668 -2.71 -1.97 -28.39
CA TYR A 668 -2.65 -0.51 -28.49
C TYR A 668 -2.62 -0.05 -29.95
N GLU A 669 -1.81 -0.69 -30.80
CA GLU A 669 -1.68 -0.31 -32.21
C GLU A 669 -2.94 -0.59 -33.03
N SER A 670 -3.72 -1.61 -32.64
CA SER A 670 -4.99 -1.94 -33.29
C SER A 670 -6.19 -1.15 -32.77
N GLY A 671 -6.01 -0.29 -31.75
CA GLY A 671 -7.09 0.51 -31.15
C GLY A 671 -8.10 -0.30 -30.32
N LYS A 672 -7.91 -1.62 -30.16
CA LYS A 672 -8.87 -2.49 -29.45
C LYS A 672 -8.99 -2.20 -27.95
N LEU A 673 -7.97 -1.58 -27.36
CA LEU A 673 -8.01 -1.07 -25.98
C LEU A 673 -8.80 0.25 -25.84
N GLU A 674 -9.21 0.89 -26.94
CA GLU A 674 -9.90 2.19 -26.97
C GLU A 674 -11.39 2.10 -27.40
N GLU A 675 -11.86 0.96 -27.92
CA GLU A 675 -13.22 0.79 -28.45
C GLU A 675 -14.26 0.48 -27.35
N GLU A 676 -15.16 1.44 -27.06
CA GLU A 676 -16.18 1.34 -26.01
C GLU A 676 -17.37 0.40 -26.36
N GLY A 677 -17.24 -0.92 -26.16
CA GLY A 677 -18.41 -1.81 -26.09
C GLY A 677 -18.18 -3.31 -25.76
N GLY A 678 -18.31 -3.69 -24.48
CA GLY A 678 -18.75 -5.01 -23.99
C GLY A 678 -17.78 -6.20 -24.11
N SER A 679 -16.81 -6.15 -25.03
CA SER A 679 -15.64 -7.06 -25.15
C SER A 679 -14.41 -6.54 -24.38
N GLU A 680 -14.51 -5.32 -23.85
CA GLU A 680 -13.44 -4.44 -23.35
C GLU A 680 -12.77 -4.89 -22.06
N SER A 681 -13.49 -5.62 -21.20
CA SER A 681 -12.97 -5.96 -19.87
C SER A 681 -11.85 -7.00 -19.90
N GLN A 682 -11.77 -7.83 -20.95
CA GLN A 682 -10.81 -8.94 -21.01
C GLN A 682 -9.43 -8.47 -21.48
N GLU A 683 -9.37 -7.62 -22.50
CA GLU A 683 -8.09 -7.09 -23.01
C GLU A 683 -7.43 -6.15 -21.99
N VAL A 684 -8.21 -5.28 -21.33
CA VAL A 684 -7.73 -4.44 -20.23
C VAL A 684 -7.25 -5.31 -19.05
N LEU A 685 -7.99 -6.37 -18.72
CA LEU A 685 -7.56 -7.32 -17.68
C LEU A 685 -6.21 -7.95 -18.04
N GLU A 686 -6.00 -8.33 -19.30
CA GLU A 686 -4.74 -8.90 -19.76
C GLU A 686 -3.58 -7.90 -19.70
N ASP A 687 -3.77 -6.65 -20.13
CA ASP A 687 -2.78 -5.58 -19.97
C ASP A 687 -2.39 -5.41 -18.49
N MET A 688 -3.38 -5.32 -17.61
CA MET A 688 -3.14 -5.16 -16.17
C MET A 688 -2.40 -6.36 -15.58
N LEU A 689 -2.75 -7.58 -15.97
CA LEU A 689 -2.06 -8.79 -15.53
C LEU A 689 -0.59 -8.82 -15.98
N VAL A 690 -0.29 -8.42 -17.22
CA VAL A 690 1.08 -8.34 -17.75
C VAL A 690 1.89 -7.29 -16.99
N ARG A 691 1.31 -6.12 -16.72
CA ARG A 691 1.94 -5.07 -15.89
C ARG A 691 2.27 -5.58 -14.49
N HIS A 692 1.30 -6.22 -13.82
CA HIS A 692 1.52 -6.79 -12.48
C HIS A 692 2.59 -7.88 -12.49
N LEU A 693 2.52 -8.82 -13.44
CA LEU A 693 3.52 -9.89 -13.56
C LEU A 693 4.93 -9.33 -13.78
N THR A 694 5.06 -8.32 -14.66
CA THR A 694 6.33 -7.63 -14.94
C THR A 694 6.92 -7.03 -13.66
N ARG A 695 6.12 -6.27 -12.91
CA ARG A 695 6.53 -5.62 -11.67
C ARG A 695 6.98 -6.62 -10.60
N GLU A 696 6.30 -7.74 -10.49
CA GLU A 696 6.61 -8.82 -9.51
C GLU A 696 7.88 -9.58 -9.91
N HIS A 697 8.11 -9.78 -11.21
CA HIS A 697 9.37 -10.33 -11.70
C HIS A 697 10.55 -9.37 -11.45
N LEU A 698 10.37 -8.06 -11.68
CA LEU A 698 11.39 -7.06 -11.35
C LEU A 698 11.68 -7.00 -9.85
N ASP A 699 10.67 -7.18 -9.00
CA ASP A 699 10.87 -7.24 -7.54
C ASP A 699 11.63 -8.50 -7.10
N LEU A 700 11.39 -9.64 -7.76
CA LEU A 700 12.20 -10.84 -7.59
C LEU A 700 13.66 -10.57 -7.99
N LEU A 701 13.90 -10.00 -9.17
CA LEU A 701 15.25 -9.66 -9.63
C LEU A 701 15.92 -8.65 -8.68
N LYS A 702 15.19 -7.67 -8.16
CA LYS A 702 15.74 -6.70 -7.20
C LYS A 702 16.28 -7.39 -5.95
N VAL A 703 15.50 -8.29 -5.37
CA VAL A 703 15.90 -9.06 -4.18
C VAL A 703 17.07 -10.00 -4.47
N SER A 704 17.12 -10.58 -5.67
CA SER A 704 18.19 -11.51 -6.06
C SER A 704 19.50 -10.80 -6.44
N LEU A 705 19.43 -9.58 -6.97
CA LEU A 705 20.59 -8.91 -7.57
C LEU A 705 21.22 -7.86 -6.66
N VAL A 706 20.46 -7.15 -5.82
CA VAL A 706 20.97 -5.96 -5.18
C VAL A 706 20.72 -5.90 -3.67
N GLU A 707 21.73 -5.47 -2.91
CA GLU A 707 21.61 -5.22 -1.48
C GLU A 707 21.01 -3.83 -1.24
N GLY A 708 19.83 -3.76 -0.61
CA GLY A 708 19.24 -2.47 -0.24
C GLY A 708 17.77 -2.50 0.17
N GLY A 709 17.54 -2.57 1.49
CA GLY A 709 16.40 -1.94 2.18
C GLY A 709 15.02 -2.59 2.03
N VAL A 710 14.85 -3.82 2.49
CA VAL A 710 13.52 -4.25 2.98
C VAL A 710 13.57 -4.12 4.49
N SER A 711 12.89 -3.10 5.02
CA SER A 711 12.53 -3.06 6.45
C SER A 711 11.89 -4.39 6.81
N THR A 712 12.49 -5.12 7.75
CA THR A 712 12.03 -6.41 8.27
C THR A 712 10.81 -6.29 9.20
N GLU A 713 9.97 -5.27 9.00
CA GLU A 713 8.65 -5.21 9.62
C GLU A 713 7.58 -5.60 8.59
N PRO A 714 6.76 -6.62 8.85
CA PRO A 714 5.56 -6.85 8.05
C PRO A 714 4.59 -5.68 8.32
N SER A 715 4.53 -4.71 7.41
CA SER A 715 3.47 -3.71 7.40
C SER A 715 2.15 -4.45 7.23
N THR A 716 1.32 -4.42 8.27
CA THR A 716 -0.02 -5.01 8.30
C THR A 716 -1.08 -4.05 7.75
N ASP A 717 -0.68 -2.94 7.17
CA ASP A 717 -1.58 -1.94 6.60
C ASP A 717 -1.70 -2.10 5.08
N MET A 718 -2.96 -2.01 4.64
CA MET A 718 -3.42 -2.05 3.26
C MET A 718 -2.65 -1.08 2.37
N GLU A 719 -2.23 -1.56 1.19
CA GLU A 719 -1.94 -0.80 -0.04
C GLU A 719 -1.65 0.71 0.15
N GLU A 720 -0.54 1.05 0.77
CA GLU A 720 0.12 2.34 0.52
C GLU A 720 1.29 2.08 -0.43
N GLU A 721 1.15 2.57 -1.67
CA GLU A 721 2.30 2.82 -2.54
C GLU A 721 3.28 3.69 -1.75
N THR A 722 4.34 3.08 -1.26
CA THR A 722 5.47 3.81 -0.70
C THR A 722 5.94 4.78 -1.78
N PRO A 723 6.04 6.10 -1.50
CA PRO A 723 6.55 7.04 -2.49
C PRO A 723 7.92 6.55 -2.96
N PRO A 724 8.24 6.66 -4.26
CA PRO A 724 9.51 6.18 -4.77
C PRO A 724 10.64 6.79 -3.93
N ALA A 725 11.54 5.93 -3.45
CA ALA A 725 12.75 6.37 -2.77
C ALA A 725 13.40 7.48 -3.59
N ASN A 726 13.93 8.49 -2.90
CA ASN A 726 14.64 9.62 -3.50
C ASN A 726 15.41 9.19 -4.76
N PRO A 727 15.14 9.78 -5.95
CA PRO A 727 15.67 9.31 -7.24
C PRO A 727 17.20 9.46 -7.41
N GLY A 728 17.92 9.70 -6.32
CA GLY A 728 19.36 9.99 -6.29
C GLY A 728 20.27 8.79 -6.02
N ARG A 729 19.76 7.59 -5.73
CA ARG A 729 20.63 6.44 -5.42
C ARG A 729 20.06 5.11 -5.90
N ALA A 730 20.49 4.68 -7.09
CA ALA A 730 20.55 3.25 -7.37
C ALA A 730 21.62 2.65 -6.45
N PRO A 731 21.35 1.54 -5.75
CA PRO A 731 22.38 0.81 -4.99
C PRO A 731 23.60 0.52 -5.87
N GLU A 732 24.79 0.94 -5.41
CA GLU A 732 25.99 1.01 -6.25
C GLU A 732 26.66 -0.36 -6.49
N GLN A 733 26.30 -1.39 -5.73
CA GLN A 733 26.94 -2.71 -5.73
C GLN A 733 25.91 -3.84 -5.86
N VAL A 734 26.26 -4.84 -6.67
CA VAL A 734 25.53 -6.10 -6.82
C VAL A 734 25.78 -6.95 -5.56
N SER A 735 24.75 -7.64 -5.07
CA SER A 735 24.87 -8.60 -3.96
C SER A 735 25.75 -9.80 -4.33
N GLU A 736 26.21 -10.57 -3.34
CA GLU A 736 26.95 -11.82 -3.59
C GLU A 736 26.15 -12.80 -4.48
N LEU A 737 24.86 -13.01 -4.16
CA LEU A 737 23.96 -13.82 -4.97
C LEU A 737 23.79 -13.24 -6.38
N GLY A 738 23.65 -11.92 -6.48
CA GLY A 738 23.51 -11.22 -7.75
C GLY A 738 24.71 -11.40 -8.65
N ALA A 739 25.92 -11.35 -8.09
CA ALA A 739 27.16 -11.58 -8.83
C ALA A 739 27.23 -13.01 -9.38
N ILE A 740 26.82 -14.00 -8.57
CA ILE A 740 26.73 -15.41 -8.99
C ILE A 740 25.72 -15.60 -10.13
N ILE A 741 24.52 -15.02 -10.01
CA ILE A 741 23.46 -15.13 -11.03
C ILE A 741 23.90 -14.46 -12.34
N LEU A 742 24.47 -13.25 -12.26
CA LEU A 742 24.86 -12.48 -13.44
C LEU A 742 26.11 -13.05 -14.14
N ALA A 743 26.95 -13.79 -13.42
CA ALA A 743 28.09 -14.50 -14.00
C ALA A 743 27.70 -15.82 -14.70
N ASP A 744 26.50 -16.35 -14.46
CA ASP A 744 26.04 -17.60 -15.07
C ASP A 744 25.74 -17.41 -16.57
N PRO A 745 26.20 -18.34 -17.44
CA PRO A 745 26.06 -18.19 -18.89
C PRO A 745 24.63 -18.32 -19.41
N ILE A 746 23.68 -18.82 -18.60
CA ILE A 746 22.28 -19.00 -18.99
C ILE A 746 21.41 -17.95 -18.28
N ALA A 747 21.52 -17.85 -16.96
CA ALA A 747 20.71 -16.92 -16.17
C ALA A 747 21.13 -15.46 -16.39
N GLY A 748 22.43 -15.18 -16.45
CA GLY A 748 22.97 -13.82 -16.54
C GLY A 748 22.46 -13.03 -17.76
N PRO A 749 22.63 -13.54 -19.00
CA PRO A 749 22.11 -12.90 -20.19
C PRO A 749 20.58 -12.71 -20.13
N ALA A 750 19.84 -13.74 -19.71
CA ALA A 750 18.38 -13.68 -19.63
C ALA A 750 17.91 -12.57 -18.66
N VAL A 751 18.54 -12.46 -17.49
CA VAL A 751 18.26 -11.41 -16.50
C VAL A 751 18.60 -10.03 -17.05
N LEU A 752 19.78 -9.86 -17.65
CA LEU A 752 20.20 -8.58 -18.22
C LEU A 752 19.25 -8.10 -19.33
N HIS A 753 18.91 -8.99 -20.26
CA HIS A 753 17.98 -8.66 -21.35
C HIS A 753 16.59 -8.32 -20.82
N THR A 754 16.09 -9.04 -19.81
CA THR A 754 14.79 -8.72 -19.18
C THR A 754 14.81 -7.32 -18.57
N ILE A 755 15.87 -6.95 -17.84
CA ILE A 755 16.00 -5.62 -17.24
C ILE A 755 16.04 -4.52 -18.33
N LEU A 756 16.82 -4.73 -19.39
CA LEU A 756 16.92 -3.76 -20.49
C LEU A 756 15.58 -3.61 -21.25
N ARG A 757 14.84 -4.71 -21.47
CA ARG A 757 13.51 -4.67 -22.11
C ARG A 757 12.47 -4.02 -21.22
N ALA A 758 12.54 -4.24 -19.91
CA ALA A 758 11.65 -3.60 -18.93
C ALA A 758 11.77 -2.07 -18.87
N LEU A 759 12.89 -1.49 -19.29
CA LEU A 759 13.00 -0.04 -19.49
C LEU A 759 12.07 0.45 -20.62
N THR A 760 11.83 -0.40 -21.63
CA THR A 760 11.20 -0.04 -22.91
C THR A 760 9.76 -0.51 -23.07
N TRP A 761 9.28 -1.43 -22.22
CA TRP A 761 7.89 -1.84 -22.21
C TRP A 761 6.98 -0.67 -21.79
N ASN A 762 5.73 -0.65 -22.27
CA ASN A 762 4.80 0.45 -22.06
C ASN A 762 4.24 0.53 -20.62
N ASP A 763 5.09 0.46 -19.60
CA ASP A 763 4.79 0.60 -18.17
C ASP A 763 5.83 1.46 -17.45
N SER A 764 5.48 2.72 -17.21
CA SER A 764 6.38 3.71 -16.60
C SER A 764 6.85 3.31 -15.19
N THR A 765 6.07 2.53 -14.45
CA THR A 765 6.46 1.99 -13.14
C THR A 765 7.51 0.89 -13.27
N SER A 766 7.35 -0.03 -14.24
CA SER A 766 8.36 -1.05 -14.52
C SER A 766 9.66 -0.43 -15.02
N SER A 767 9.59 0.62 -15.85
CA SER A 767 10.77 1.35 -16.31
C SER A 767 11.56 1.98 -15.14
N LEU A 768 10.87 2.62 -14.18
CA LEU A 768 11.50 3.13 -12.96
C LEU A 768 12.17 2.04 -12.12
N ARG A 769 11.50 0.89 -11.95
CA ARG A 769 12.08 -0.25 -11.20
C ARG A 769 13.31 -0.81 -11.90
N ALA A 770 13.25 -0.94 -13.23
CA ALA A 770 14.36 -1.42 -14.05
C ALA A 770 15.57 -0.46 -14.02
N CYS A 771 15.35 0.85 -13.88
CA CYS A 771 16.45 1.83 -13.76
C CYS A 771 17.40 1.51 -12.60
N ALA A 772 16.87 1.02 -11.47
CA ALA A 772 17.66 0.66 -10.30
C ALA A 772 18.50 -0.62 -10.49
N LEU A 773 18.15 -1.46 -11.48
CA LEU A 773 18.79 -2.76 -11.73
C LEU A 773 19.74 -2.74 -12.93
N ALA A 774 19.49 -1.85 -13.90
CA ALA A 774 20.19 -1.84 -15.18
C ALA A 774 21.70 -1.61 -15.06
N LEU A 775 22.13 -0.60 -14.29
CA LEU A 775 23.56 -0.31 -14.15
C LEU A 775 24.32 -1.40 -13.38
N PRO A 776 23.84 -1.89 -12.22
CA PRO A 776 24.47 -3.03 -11.54
C PRO A 776 24.61 -4.26 -12.44
N ALA A 777 23.54 -4.62 -13.18
CA ALA A 777 23.56 -5.75 -14.10
C ALA A 777 24.57 -5.57 -15.24
N LEU A 778 24.62 -4.38 -15.84
CA LEU A 778 25.58 -4.06 -16.90
C LEU A 778 27.03 -4.11 -16.39
N ARG A 779 27.31 -3.58 -15.20
CA ARG A 779 28.65 -3.64 -14.60
C ARG A 779 29.12 -5.07 -14.40
N ALA A 780 28.23 -5.95 -13.92
CA ALA A 780 28.56 -7.36 -13.78
C ALA A 780 28.86 -8.03 -15.14
N ALA A 781 28.06 -7.74 -16.16
CA ALA A 781 28.29 -8.25 -17.52
C ALA A 781 29.63 -7.76 -18.11
N ILE A 782 30.00 -6.50 -17.86
CA ILE A 782 31.30 -5.96 -18.26
C ILE A 782 32.44 -6.70 -17.54
N SER A 783 32.36 -6.88 -16.22
CA SER A 783 33.39 -7.61 -15.47
C SER A 783 33.54 -9.05 -15.94
N ALA A 784 32.43 -9.72 -16.28
CA ALA A 784 32.46 -11.07 -16.85
C ALA A 784 33.11 -11.09 -18.24
N HIS A 785 32.88 -10.08 -19.08
CA HIS A 785 33.56 -9.92 -20.37
C HIS A 785 35.08 -9.76 -20.22
N GLU A 786 35.53 -8.96 -19.25
CA GLU A 786 36.96 -8.77 -18.94
C GLU A 786 37.65 -10.07 -18.46
N ALA A 787 36.89 -10.93 -17.76
CA ALA A 787 37.38 -12.23 -17.32
C ALA A 787 37.41 -13.30 -18.42
N GLY A 788 37.12 -12.96 -19.68
CA GLY A 788 37.07 -13.89 -20.82
C GLY A 788 35.74 -14.61 -21.00
N GLY A 789 34.69 -14.20 -20.29
CA GLY A 789 33.32 -14.69 -20.45
C GLY A 789 32.60 -14.03 -21.63
N ALA A 790 31.77 -14.80 -22.35
CA ALA A 790 31.07 -14.34 -23.55
C ALA A 790 29.69 -13.70 -23.23
N THR A 791 29.65 -12.64 -22.41
CA THR A 791 28.37 -12.06 -21.93
C THR A 791 28.03 -10.66 -22.42
N LEU A 792 28.97 -9.90 -22.99
CA LEU A 792 28.69 -8.55 -23.50
C LEU A 792 29.52 -8.21 -24.75
N GLY A 793 28.91 -8.32 -25.92
CA GLY A 793 29.50 -7.92 -27.20
C GLY A 793 29.31 -6.43 -27.51
N ALA A 794 30.03 -5.94 -28.52
CA ALA A 794 29.91 -4.54 -28.97
C ALA A 794 28.47 -4.16 -29.36
N GLY A 795 27.75 -5.04 -30.04
CA GLY A 795 26.34 -4.83 -30.42
C GLY A 795 25.41 -4.71 -29.20
N GLU A 796 25.61 -5.55 -28.18
CA GLU A 796 24.82 -5.55 -26.94
C GLU A 796 25.09 -4.31 -26.09
N ALA A 797 26.34 -3.84 -26.02
CA ALA A 797 26.70 -2.59 -25.37
C ALA A 797 26.00 -1.38 -26.02
N ALA A 798 25.97 -1.32 -27.36
CA ALA A 798 25.22 -0.29 -28.08
C ALA A 798 23.70 -0.43 -27.84
N GLY A 799 23.18 -1.65 -27.86
CA GLY A 799 21.78 -1.97 -27.57
C GLY A 799 21.33 -1.54 -26.17
N ALA A 800 22.20 -1.69 -25.15
CA ALA A 800 21.91 -1.27 -23.79
C ALA A 800 21.68 0.24 -23.69
N LEU A 801 22.55 1.06 -24.31
CA LEU A 801 22.35 2.50 -24.36
C LEU A 801 21.10 2.88 -25.17
N ALA A 802 20.88 2.21 -26.31
CA ALA A 802 19.70 2.43 -27.14
C ALA A 802 18.39 2.14 -26.38
N ALA A 803 18.36 1.10 -25.53
CA ALA A 803 17.22 0.79 -24.69
C ALA A 803 16.91 1.93 -23.70
N VAL A 804 17.92 2.50 -23.04
CA VAL A 804 17.73 3.65 -22.12
C VAL A 804 17.21 4.88 -22.86
N LEU A 805 17.72 5.17 -24.06
CA LEU A 805 17.25 6.29 -24.88
C LEU A 805 15.83 6.07 -25.40
N HIS A 806 15.49 4.84 -25.78
CA HIS A 806 14.14 4.47 -26.16
C HIS A 806 13.16 4.64 -25.00
N ALA A 807 13.54 4.21 -23.79
CA ALA A 807 12.78 4.42 -22.58
C ALA A 807 12.58 5.91 -22.28
N LEU A 808 13.61 6.74 -22.49
CA LEU A 808 13.52 8.19 -22.33
C LEU A 808 12.53 8.81 -23.33
N ARG A 809 12.43 8.24 -24.53
CA ARG A 809 11.42 8.62 -25.53
C ARG A 809 10.01 8.21 -25.13
N LEU A 810 9.84 6.99 -24.62
CA LEU A 810 8.52 6.48 -24.26
C LEU A 810 7.97 7.09 -22.96
N HIS A 811 8.81 7.23 -21.93
CA HIS A 811 8.39 7.61 -20.57
C HIS A 811 8.87 8.99 -20.13
N GLY A 812 9.63 9.70 -20.96
CA GLY A 812 10.21 11.02 -20.65
C GLY A 812 9.17 12.10 -20.31
N GLN A 813 7.89 11.87 -20.63
CA GLN A 813 6.78 12.73 -20.24
C GLN A 813 6.50 12.73 -18.73
N HIS A 814 6.95 11.70 -18.01
CA HIS A 814 6.83 11.62 -16.56
C HIS A 814 8.12 12.09 -15.90
N GLU A 815 8.05 13.13 -15.07
CA GLU A 815 9.21 13.78 -14.45
C GLU A 815 10.13 12.79 -13.70
N ALA A 816 9.55 11.86 -12.94
CA ALA A 816 10.31 10.83 -12.23
C ALA A 816 11.10 9.91 -13.18
N ASN A 817 10.47 9.45 -14.27
CA ASN A 817 11.13 8.62 -15.28
C ASN A 817 12.21 9.39 -16.01
N GLN A 818 11.91 10.62 -16.44
CA GLN A 818 12.88 11.49 -17.11
C GLN A 818 14.14 11.68 -16.27
N ALA A 819 14.00 12.00 -14.98
CA ALA A 819 15.12 12.18 -14.07
C ALA A 819 15.95 10.89 -13.90
N ALA A 820 15.29 9.76 -13.67
CA ALA A 820 15.95 8.47 -13.48
C ALA A 820 16.65 7.97 -14.76
N LEU A 821 15.99 8.07 -15.92
CA LEU A 821 16.52 7.61 -17.21
C LEU A 821 17.67 8.50 -17.71
N LEU A 822 17.61 9.82 -17.50
CA LEU A 822 18.75 10.70 -17.81
C LEU A 822 19.97 10.38 -16.93
N ALA A 823 19.75 10.13 -15.64
CA ALA A 823 20.82 9.72 -14.74
C ALA A 823 21.43 8.38 -15.16
N LEU A 824 20.57 7.39 -15.48
CA LEU A 824 20.99 6.08 -15.96
C LEU A 824 21.75 6.17 -17.28
N ALA A 825 21.28 6.98 -18.23
CA ALA A 825 21.91 7.12 -19.55
C ALA A 825 23.36 7.62 -19.45
N VAL A 826 23.60 8.62 -18.58
CA VAL A 826 24.96 9.12 -18.30
C VAL A 826 25.82 8.01 -17.70
N GLN A 827 25.32 7.28 -16.71
CA GLN A 827 26.07 6.23 -16.02
C GLN A 827 26.37 5.03 -16.94
N VAL A 828 25.41 4.64 -17.78
CA VAL A 828 25.58 3.56 -18.78
C VAL A 828 26.59 3.96 -19.84
N TYR A 829 26.51 5.20 -20.34
CA TYR A 829 27.50 5.72 -21.28
C TYR A 829 28.90 5.75 -20.67
N GLU A 830 29.04 6.29 -19.45
CA GLU A 830 30.31 6.32 -18.71
C GLU A 830 30.90 4.92 -18.46
N ALA A 831 30.05 3.92 -18.18
CA ALA A 831 30.50 2.55 -17.92
C ALA A 831 30.93 1.78 -19.19
N LEU A 832 30.23 1.99 -20.32
CA LEU A 832 30.42 1.22 -21.55
C LEU A 832 31.42 1.88 -22.51
N ARG A 833 31.38 3.22 -22.64
CA ARG A 833 32.13 3.99 -23.65
C ARG A 833 33.64 3.72 -23.67
N PRO A 834 34.35 3.55 -22.52
CA PRO A 834 35.79 3.27 -22.52
C PRO A 834 36.17 1.93 -23.15
N ARG A 835 35.26 0.94 -23.11
CA ARG A 835 35.50 -0.44 -23.56
C ARG A 835 34.88 -0.73 -24.92
N PHE A 836 33.77 -0.06 -25.23
CA PHE A 836 32.98 -0.24 -26.45
C PHE A 836 32.87 1.09 -27.21
N PRO A 837 33.84 1.42 -28.08
CA PRO A 837 33.86 2.69 -28.79
C PRO A 837 32.64 2.93 -29.69
N ASN A 838 32.02 1.84 -30.16
CA ASN A 838 30.81 1.88 -30.98
C ASN A 838 29.59 2.42 -30.24
N VAL A 839 29.57 2.46 -28.90
CA VAL A 839 28.46 3.05 -28.12
C VAL A 839 28.24 4.53 -28.47
N ALA A 840 29.29 5.25 -28.88
CA ALA A 840 29.16 6.62 -29.35
C ALA A 840 28.34 6.77 -30.63
N SER A 841 28.25 5.73 -31.49
CA SER A 841 27.44 5.81 -32.71
C SER A 841 25.95 5.95 -32.39
N VAL A 842 25.50 5.40 -31.26
CA VAL A 842 24.11 5.50 -30.80
C VAL A 842 23.72 6.95 -30.52
N LEU A 843 24.61 7.73 -29.88
CA LEU A 843 24.34 9.15 -29.64
C LEU A 843 24.46 9.99 -30.92
N ARG A 844 25.35 9.62 -31.84
CA ARG A 844 25.46 10.28 -33.16
C ARG A 844 24.26 10.03 -34.06
N ALA A 845 23.52 8.93 -33.84
CA ALA A 845 22.32 8.61 -34.58
C ALA A 845 21.11 9.48 -34.18
N ILE A 846 21.21 10.25 -33.10
CA ILE A 846 20.16 11.18 -32.68
C ILE A 846 20.14 12.38 -33.64
N PRO A 847 18.97 12.75 -34.21
CA PRO A 847 18.87 13.89 -35.13
C PRO A 847 19.34 15.21 -34.50
N ASP A 848 20.05 16.03 -35.27
CA ASP A 848 20.51 17.37 -34.91
C ASP A 848 21.41 17.48 -33.66
N VAL A 849 22.18 16.43 -33.35
CA VAL A 849 23.19 16.48 -32.28
C VAL A 849 24.45 17.21 -32.75
N ASP A 850 24.86 18.22 -31.98
CA ASP A 850 26.12 18.93 -32.17
C ASP A 850 27.32 18.02 -31.85
N ALA A 851 28.18 17.81 -32.84
CA ALA A 851 29.41 17.03 -32.69
C ALA A 851 30.33 17.59 -31.60
N HIS A 852 30.29 18.91 -31.36
CA HIS A 852 31.06 19.58 -30.33
C HIS A 852 30.54 19.27 -28.91
N ASP A 853 29.22 19.16 -28.74
CA ASP A 853 28.63 18.78 -27.45
C ASP A 853 28.96 17.31 -27.10
N LEU A 854 28.98 16.42 -28.09
CA LEU A 854 29.43 15.04 -27.93
C LEU A 854 30.90 14.96 -27.55
N GLN A 855 31.76 15.73 -28.21
CA GLN A 855 33.19 15.77 -27.90
C GLN A 855 33.43 16.30 -26.49
N ARG A 856 32.73 17.36 -26.08
CA ARG A 856 32.77 17.88 -24.70
C ARG A 856 32.31 16.87 -23.67
N LEU A 857 31.31 16.03 -24.01
CA LEU A 857 30.84 14.97 -23.13
C LEU A 857 31.94 13.91 -22.95
N ASP A 858 32.54 13.43 -24.03
CA ASP A 858 33.65 12.46 -24.01
C ASP A 858 34.86 13.01 -23.21
N GLU A 859 35.25 14.27 -23.44
CA GLU A 859 36.35 14.94 -22.70
C GLU A 859 36.07 15.03 -21.19
N LYS A 860 34.85 15.39 -20.80
CA LYS A 860 34.44 15.46 -19.38
C LYS A 860 34.35 14.10 -18.70
N LEU A 861 34.06 13.06 -19.45
CA LEU A 861 34.01 11.68 -18.94
C LEU A 861 35.43 11.12 -18.78
N ALA A 862 36.35 11.45 -19.69
CA ALA A 862 37.75 11.05 -19.59
C ALA A 862 38.53 11.76 -18.47
N ALA A 863 38.16 13.00 -18.11
CA ALA A 863 38.90 13.84 -17.16
C ALA A 863 38.76 13.46 -15.66
N ASN A 864 37.87 12.54 -15.28
CA ASN A 864 37.54 12.25 -13.87
C ASN A 864 37.63 10.75 -13.55
N THR A 865 38.80 10.28 -13.10
CA THR A 865 39.01 8.87 -12.70
C THR A 865 38.97 8.61 -11.19
N ASN A 866 38.95 9.62 -10.31
CA ASN A 866 39.26 9.41 -8.88
C ASN A 866 38.25 9.92 -7.83
N LYS A 867 36.97 10.15 -8.16
CA LYS A 867 35.92 10.32 -7.12
C LYS A 867 34.63 9.57 -7.48
N PRO A 868 34.23 8.54 -6.73
CA PRO A 868 32.87 8.03 -6.80
C PRO A 868 31.94 8.98 -6.02
N ALA A 869 30.65 8.94 -6.35
CA ALA A 869 29.51 9.36 -5.50
C ALA A 869 28.68 10.60 -5.85
N LYS A 870 28.83 11.27 -7.01
CA LYS A 870 27.75 12.15 -7.52
C LYS A 870 27.83 12.33 -9.03
N ILE A 871 26.75 12.04 -9.76
CA ILE A 871 26.65 12.44 -11.17
C ILE A 871 26.78 13.96 -11.21
N ASP A 872 27.88 14.44 -11.77
CA ASP A 872 28.12 15.86 -12.00
C ASP A 872 26.91 16.46 -12.73
N LYS A 873 26.30 17.50 -12.13
CA LYS A 873 25.16 18.23 -12.71
C LYS A 873 25.48 18.65 -14.14
N SER A 874 26.75 19.02 -14.40
CA SER A 874 27.23 19.43 -15.71
C SER A 874 27.21 18.30 -16.76
N LYS A 875 27.49 17.05 -16.37
CA LYS A 875 27.42 15.87 -17.26
C LYS A 875 25.96 15.57 -17.61
N ARG A 876 25.07 15.63 -16.62
CA ARG A 876 23.63 15.41 -16.81
C ARG A 876 22.98 16.47 -17.69
N ASP A 877 23.31 17.74 -17.48
CA ASP A 877 22.76 18.85 -18.26
C ASP A 877 23.23 18.79 -19.72
N LEU A 878 24.51 18.43 -19.96
CA LEU A 878 25.03 18.23 -21.31
C LEU A 878 24.37 17.04 -22.01
N PHE A 879 24.20 15.92 -21.29
CA PHE A 879 23.50 14.76 -21.83
C PHE A 879 22.03 15.08 -22.14
N LYS A 880 21.36 15.82 -21.25
CA LYS A 880 19.99 16.31 -21.47
C LYS A 880 19.88 17.23 -22.68
N LYS A 881 20.90 18.07 -22.93
CA LYS A 881 20.97 18.90 -24.15
C LYS A 881 21.02 18.02 -25.41
N ILE A 882 21.92 17.03 -25.42
CA ILE A 882 22.09 16.07 -26.53
C ILE A 882 20.80 15.27 -26.78
N THR A 883 20.11 14.84 -25.72
CA THR A 883 18.89 14.00 -25.83
C THR A 883 17.59 14.78 -25.80
N SER A 884 17.62 16.11 -25.75
CA SER A 884 16.44 16.97 -25.54
C SER A 884 15.28 16.72 -26.52
N ARG A 885 15.60 16.35 -27.76
CA ARG A 885 14.61 16.03 -28.81
C ARG A 885 14.02 14.62 -28.71
N LEU A 886 14.68 13.72 -27.97
CA LEU A 886 14.18 12.37 -27.73
C LEU A 886 13.20 12.32 -26.56
N ILE A 887 13.30 13.24 -25.60
CA ILE A 887 12.50 13.19 -24.37
C ILE A 887 11.01 13.23 -24.73
N GLY A 888 10.29 12.15 -24.39
CA GLY A 888 8.85 12.05 -24.62
C GLY A 888 8.12 13.25 -24.04
N ARG A 889 7.20 13.83 -24.81
CA ARG A 889 6.35 14.95 -24.38
C ARG A 889 4.92 14.47 -24.26
N ASN A 890 4.19 14.96 -23.27
CA ASN A 890 2.79 14.60 -23.10
C ASN A 890 1.97 15.14 -24.29
N VAL A 891 0.99 14.37 -24.79
CA VAL A 891 0.10 14.81 -25.90
C VAL A 891 -0.62 16.14 -25.56
N GLY A 892 -0.99 16.35 -24.30
CA GLY A 892 -1.55 17.61 -23.80
C GLY A 892 -0.55 18.76 -23.63
N GLN A 893 0.76 18.52 -23.76
CA GLN A 893 1.83 19.54 -23.80
C GLN A 893 2.18 19.94 -25.24
N LEU A 894 1.80 19.16 -26.26
CA LEU A 894 2.05 19.50 -27.66
C LEU A 894 1.19 20.69 -28.13
N PHE A 895 0.05 20.94 -27.49
CA PHE A 895 -0.92 21.98 -27.86
C PHE A 895 -1.25 23.00 -26.75
N LYS A 896 -0.46 23.05 -25.66
CA LYS A 896 -0.66 24.04 -24.58
C LYS A 896 0.52 24.98 -24.45
N LYS A 897 0.22 26.28 -24.34
CA LYS A 897 1.15 27.29 -23.81
C LYS A 897 1.45 26.93 -22.35
N GLU A 898 2.73 26.71 -22.03
CA GLU A 898 3.15 26.26 -20.69
C GLU A 898 2.80 27.29 -19.61
N VAL A 899 2.05 26.85 -18.59
CA VAL A 899 2.05 27.47 -17.25
C VAL A 899 2.16 26.34 -16.23
N PHE A 900 3.21 26.41 -15.40
CA PHE A 900 3.44 25.45 -14.31
C PHE A 900 2.68 25.90 -13.07
N VAL A 901 1.62 25.16 -12.71
CA VAL A 901 1.06 25.17 -11.35
C VAL A 901 1.10 23.72 -10.85
N LEU A 902 2.25 23.30 -10.35
CA LEU A 902 2.44 21.99 -9.74
C LEU A 902 2.25 22.15 -8.23
N ASN A 903 1.33 21.35 -7.65
CA ASN A 903 0.86 21.30 -6.26
C ASN A 903 -0.50 21.96 -5.94
N LEU A 904 -1.50 21.84 -6.82
CA LEU A 904 -2.89 21.79 -6.36
C LEU A 904 -3.28 20.31 -6.18
N PRO A 905 -3.83 19.89 -5.01
CA PRO A 905 -4.47 18.58 -4.94
C PRO A 905 -5.60 18.55 -5.98
N ALA A 906 -5.61 17.53 -6.84
CA ALA A 906 -6.69 17.38 -7.81
C ALA A 906 -8.02 17.25 -7.05
N MET A 907 -8.97 18.15 -7.30
CA MET A 907 -10.36 17.86 -6.94
C MET A 907 -10.75 16.59 -7.69
N GLN A 908 -11.17 15.54 -6.98
CA GLN A 908 -11.75 14.37 -7.60
C GLN A 908 -12.91 14.81 -8.48
N THR A 909 -12.69 14.81 -9.80
CA THR A 909 -13.75 14.98 -10.78
C THR A 909 -14.66 13.77 -10.63
N ALA A 910 -15.89 13.99 -10.16
CA ALA A 910 -16.95 13.04 -10.42
C ALA A 910 -16.92 12.73 -11.92
N GLN A 911 -16.95 11.45 -12.29
CA GLN A 911 -17.02 11.02 -13.68
C GLN A 911 -18.08 11.89 -14.38
N LYS A 912 -17.65 12.69 -15.36
CA LYS A 912 -18.60 13.39 -16.22
C LYS A 912 -19.27 12.31 -17.06
N ASP A 913 -20.60 12.26 -17.04
CA ASP A 913 -21.34 11.64 -18.13
C ASP A 913 -20.81 12.25 -19.44
N LYS A 914 -20.25 11.40 -20.31
CA LYS A 914 -19.62 11.85 -21.55
C LYS A 914 -20.70 12.45 -22.47
N PRO A 915 -20.55 13.71 -22.93
CA PRO A 915 -21.28 14.17 -24.10
C PRO A 915 -20.73 13.45 -25.33
N ARG A 916 -21.63 12.96 -26.20
CA ARG A 916 -21.30 12.36 -27.50
C ARG A 916 -20.44 13.34 -28.33
N SER A 917 -19.34 12.87 -28.90
CA SER A 917 -18.44 13.72 -29.72
C SER A 917 -18.06 13.05 -31.05
N ALA A 918 -18.64 13.55 -32.13
CA ALA A 918 -18.05 14.08 -33.36
C ALA A 918 -16.77 13.48 -34.01
N LEU A 919 -16.48 12.18 -33.87
CA LEU A 919 -15.45 11.49 -34.66
C LEU A 919 -15.99 10.23 -35.36
N ASP A 920 -17.23 10.31 -35.82
CA ASP A 920 -17.62 9.65 -37.07
C ASP A 920 -16.89 10.33 -38.23
N THR A 921 -15.63 9.96 -38.50
CA THR A 921 -15.11 9.96 -39.87
C THR A 921 -13.84 9.11 -39.95
N ALA A 922 -13.94 8.11 -40.81
CA ALA A 922 -12.86 7.23 -41.26
C ALA A 922 -11.81 8.02 -42.04
N GLU A 923 -10.52 7.83 -41.70
CA GLU A 923 -9.40 7.59 -42.63
C GLU A 923 -8.08 7.55 -41.84
N GLY A 924 -7.33 6.45 -42.02
CA GLY A 924 -6.09 6.15 -41.30
C GLY A 924 -4.86 6.87 -41.85
N ALA A 925 -3.79 6.93 -41.05
CA ALA A 925 -2.50 7.43 -41.52
C ALA A 925 -1.33 6.68 -40.87
N GLY A 926 -0.48 6.09 -41.71
CA GLY A 926 0.73 5.35 -41.35
C GLY A 926 1.98 6.23 -41.15
N LEU A 927 3.06 5.55 -40.75
CA LEU A 927 4.30 6.06 -40.15
C LEU A 927 5.18 7.00 -41.00
N GLU A 928 4.82 7.37 -42.22
CA GLU A 928 5.65 8.20 -43.10
C GLU A 928 5.39 9.72 -42.95
N HIS A 929 4.39 10.11 -42.15
CA HIS A 929 4.05 11.51 -41.88
C HIS A 929 4.86 12.17 -40.75
N LEU A 930 5.70 11.42 -40.03
CA LEU A 930 6.42 11.87 -38.82
C LEU A 930 7.54 12.89 -39.07
N PHE A 931 7.88 13.20 -40.33
CA PHE A 931 9.02 14.08 -40.66
C PHE A 931 8.76 15.11 -41.79
N ASN A 932 7.50 15.46 -42.10
CA ASN A 932 7.21 16.47 -43.13
C ASN A 932 7.03 17.88 -42.53
N PRO A 933 7.90 18.87 -42.82
CA PRO A 933 7.87 20.19 -42.17
C PRO A 933 6.76 21.15 -42.65
N ASN A 934 5.88 20.73 -43.57
CA ASN A 934 4.84 21.59 -44.18
C ASN A 934 3.39 21.14 -43.97
N ALA A 935 3.08 20.28 -42.99
CA ALA A 935 1.69 19.94 -42.68
C ALA A 935 1.01 21.09 -41.89
N PRO A 936 -0.19 21.56 -42.30
CA PRO A 936 -0.89 22.64 -41.59
C PRO A 936 -1.38 22.16 -40.22
N THR A 937 -1.20 23.04 -39.23
CA THR A 937 -1.27 22.83 -37.76
C THR A 937 -2.54 22.19 -37.22
#